data_AF-W7UY29-F1
#
_entry.id   AF-W7UY29-F1
#
_cell.length_a   1.000
_cell.length_b   1.000
_cell.length_c   1.000
_cell.angle_alpha   90.00
_cell.angle_beta   90.00
_cell.angle_gamma   90.00
#
_symmetry.space_group_name_H-M   'P 1'
#
loop_
_entity.id
_entity.type
_entity.pdbx_description
1 polymer ?
#
loop_
_entity_poly.entity_id
_entity_poly.type
_entity_poly.pdbx_seq_one_letter_code
_entity_poly.pdbx_strand_id
1 'polypeptide(L)'
;MKKLFSLIASAALMLTSAPPHIRAHSSENMTDSGINYTETVETIQNPGAGYTTTVWALCRPGDTRVYSPTGSLVLFFIDIGAFSSGVNGTTDEDGTYTEGTDYDLDDTFFDAWRATFRNCRKNGCMVAVRFRYDAEGKADPEPATFDKVLDHIRQIQDSRLLYDNRDILAFVESGFVGKWGEQHGGKYTTVEYKAKLLEAMLKAVPAPTPVTVRTPDTFAKFLGIDRSELDDPRYYTPNNGSLSSDTEEKNVYIPEFDRVGLYNDGYMGSSSDLGTYADRTAETNWLNMVTQHTYFGGEFSGNIEYATQFDTYLPENAIPEMYKTRLSYINGNIFPLYNDYIFGKEYDTGNKDNTAYYGQTVFRFIRDHIGYRYVIRKAENTAGSEQGGTLTLKFDLENTGFADPVFDTAAHIILEKDGVIYAAPVRFKDNDKQSQDRISCVLQLHIPDCIDTGEWNIYLRLSPLASLFDTKKEGTEQILPRYGIRFANEGVWNSQLGANYLGRIKITDAHTVGTENGFYSISPCMNYEPYTRPYTLDSSTVTDGKLSTPREWQEKDLILTKGEQTLSVKADEEALYVMAKLPNDAAAPVYNLEWYSGGERSWLYYASNGYVYFNRDSYAGCRCEWSNGIVEFRVPFEVLGLRPSENIESLRVFLQDSSDSWKLLGDMTSKNVHIPSELTVYSAPHSIRIPENAPFTLSVSVPKNDMQYLWYLNGSPIDGADRREYTIISPDSSCTGTYSVQLTNAEGVRSMVKIADIVGVGDENLTKYSELRGDTNCDNNVDLSDAILIMQALSNPNKYGENGTDSNHLTHQGRINGDVQGGRDGLTGDDAVEIQRFLIGLTDKFE
;
A
#
# COMPACT_ATOMS: atom_id res chain seq x y z
N MET A 1 76.82 -15.38 25.38
CA MET A 1 76.52 -14.65 26.63
C MET A 1 75.60 -13.48 26.26
N LYS A 2 74.32 -13.53 26.61
CA LYS A 2 73.75 -12.82 27.77
C LYS A 2 74.02 -11.30 27.74
N LYS A 3 72.92 -10.57 27.55
CA LYS A 3 72.58 -9.19 27.95
C LYS A 3 72.88 -8.00 27.00
N LEU A 4 71.77 -7.29 26.73
CA LEU A 4 71.53 -5.86 26.46
C LEU A 4 71.96 -5.26 25.11
N PHE A 5 70.99 -4.92 24.23
CA PHE A 5 70.33 -3.59 24.18
C PHE A 5 69.15 -3.53 23.18
N SER A 6 68.20 -2.64 23.52
CA SER A 6 67.13 -1.92 22.80
C SER A 6 65.98 -2.64 22.06
N LEU A 7 64.78 -2.34 22.59
CA LEU A 7 63.46 -2.31 21.95
C LEU A 7 63.42 -1.45 20.67
N ILE A 8 62.51 -1.78 19.74
CA ILE A 8 61.47 -0.89 19.15
C ILE A 8 60.56 -1.69 18.18
N ALA A 9 59.27 -1.32 18.16
CA ALA A 9 58.16 -1.64 17.23
C ALA A 9 57.56 -3.06 17.36
N SER A 10 56.24 -3.28 17.53
CA SER A 10 55.09 -2.54 17.00
C SER A 10 53.85 -2.75 17.91
N ALA A 11 53.13 -1.67 18.24
CA ALA A 11 51.75 -1.75 18.73
C ALA A 11 51.06 -0.41 18.44
N ALA A 12 50.26 -0.39 17.38
CA ALA A 12 49.47 0.76 16.96
C ALA A 12 48.03 0.62 17.46
N LEU A 13 47.56 1.67 18.14
CA LEU A 13 46.18 2.11 18.36
C LEU A 13 45.20 1.09 18.97
N MET A 14 45.15 1.04 20.30
CA MET A 14 43.87 0.93 21.01
C MET A 14 43.29 2.35 21.19
N LEU A 15 42.42 2.76 20.27
CA LEU A 15 41.43 3.79 20.56
C LEU A 15 40.28 3.08 21.29
N THR A 16 40.15 3.34 22.59
CA THR A 16 38.96 2.99 23.35
C THR A 16 37.78 3.68 22.71
N SER A 17 36.91 2.92 22.03
CA SER A 17 35.58 3.35 21.66
C SER A 17 34.81 3.67 22.95
N ALA A 18 34.72 4.94 23.30
CA ALA A 18 33.67 5.39 24.19
C ALA A 18 32.33 4.99 23.54
N PRO A 19 31.43 4.29 24.24
CA PRO A 19 30.11 4.03 23.71
C PRO A 19 29.46 5.38 23.37
N PRO A 20 28.65 5.47 22.29
CA PRO A 20 27.87 6.67 22.06
C PRO A 20 27.09 6.95 23.34
N HIS A 21 27.21 8.16 23.85
CA HIS A 21 26.37 8.65 24.94
C HIS A 21 24.92 8.61 24.46
N ILE A 22 24.26 7.48 24.64
CA ILE A 22 22.81 7.41 24.69
C ILE A 22 22.47 8.24 25.92
N ARG A 23 22.06 9.49 25.73
CA ARG A 23 21.32 10.22 26.76
C ARG A 23 20.19 9.28 27.17
N ALA A 24 20.12 8.96 28.45
CA ALA A 24 18.97 8.28 29.00
C ALA A 24 17.75 9.17 28.71
N HIS A 25 16.95 8.81 27.70
CA HIS A 25 15.64 9.40 27.49
C HIS A 25 14.89 9.23 28.81
N SER A 26 14.47 10.35 29.40
CA SER A 26 13.38 10.32 30.37
C SER A 26 12.29 9.43 29.79
N SER A 27 11.77 8.48 30.58
CA SER A 27 10.64 7.66 30.17
C SER A 27 9.50 8.59 29.78
N GLU A 28 9.36 8.90 28.49
CA GLU A 28 8.18 9.55 27.96
C GLU A 28 7.01 8.65 28.38
N ASN A 29 6.02 9.23 29.04
CA ASN A 29 4.81 8.51 29.41
C ASN A 29 4.10 8.11 28.10
N MET A 30 4.38 6.89 27.64
CA MET A 30 3.70 6.30 26.51
C MET A 30 2.28 5.93 26.93
N THR A 31 1.34 6.23 26.06
CA THR A 31 -0.08 5.93 26.27
C THR A 31 -0.47 4.80 25.32
N ASP A 32 -1.18 3.80 25.85
CA ASP A 32 -1.80 2.76 25.03
C ASP A 32 -2.86 3.38 24.12
N SER A 33 -2.90 2.94 22.88
CA SER A 33 -3.75 3.53 21.84
C SER A 33 -5.23 3.21 22.01
N GLY A 34 -5.60 2.31 22.92
CA GLY A 34 -6.99 1.92 23.20
C GLY A 34 -7.62 1.05 22.10
N ILE A 35 -6.79 0.40 21.27
CA ILE A 35 -7.25 -0.45 20.17
C ILE A 35 -7.72 -1.80 20.71
N ASN A 36 -8.74 -2.40 20.09
CA ASN A 36 -9.07 -3.80 20.33
C ASN A 36 -8.01 -4.69 19.65
N TYR A 37 -7.12 -5.28 20.47
CA TYR A 37 -6.04 -6.16 20.02
C TYR A 37 -6.48 -7.61 19.74
N THR A 38 -7.77 -7.90 19.88
CA THR A 38 -8.35 -9.20 19.51
C THR A 38 -8.53 -9.25 18.00
N GLU A 39 -8.12 -10.35 17.40
CA GLU A 39 -8.42 -10.62 16.01
C GLU A 39 -9.94 -10.69 15.77
N THR A 40 -10.41 -10.00 14.74
CA THR A 40 -11.78 -10.11 14.25
C THR A 40 -11.92 -11.33 13.36
N VAL A 41 -13.10 -11.95 13.32
CA VAL A 41 -13.40 -13.05 12.40
C VAL A 41 -14.04 -12.57 11.09
N GLU A 42 -13.85 -11.28 10.74
CA GLU A 42 -14.32 -10.71 9.48
C GLU A 42 -13.50 -11.28 8.31
N THR A 43 -14.18 -11.60 7.20
CA THR A 43 -13.53 -11.91 5.94
C THR A 43 -12.86 -10.63 5.40
N ILE A 44 -11.54 -10.64 5.28
CA ILE A 44 -10.77 -9.50 4.79
C ILE A 44 -10.06 -9.94 3.52
N GLN A 45 -10.23 -9.17 2.45
CA GLN A 45 -9.52 -9.38 1.18
C GLN A 45 -8.37 -8.39 1.12
N ASN A 46 -7.14 -8.91 1.12
CA ASN A 46 -5.93 -8.10 1.02
C ASN A 46 -5.26 -8.30 -0.36
N PRO A 47 -4.54 -7.30 -0.88
CA PRO A 47 -3.95 -7.35 -2.21
C PRO A 47 -3.11 -8.60 -2.47
N GLY A 48 -3.33 -9.23 -3.63
CA GLY A 48 -2.43 -10.28 -4.11
C GLY A 48 -2.48 -11.60 -3.34
N ALA A 49 -3.50 -11.84 -2.51
CA ALA A 49 -3.66 -13.08 -1.74
C ALA A 49 -5.15 -13.42 -1.51
N GLY A 50 -5.43 -14.61 -1.00
CA GLY A 50 -6.79 -15.06 -0.71
C GLY A 50 -7.48 -15.74 -1.90
N TYR A 51 -8.79 -15.52 -2.04
CA TYR A 51 -9.55 -16.07 -3.17
C TYR A 51 -9.32 -15.25 -4.42
N THR A 52 -9.11 -15.92 -5.55
CA THR A 52 -8.99 -15.23 -6.84
C THR A 52 -10.37 -14.91 -7.43
N THR A 53 -10.51 -13.72 -8.00
CA THR A 53 -11.55 -13.47 -9.01
C THR A 53 -11.03 -13.98 -10.35
N THR A 54 -11.63 -15.05 -10.88
CA THR A 54 -11.13 -15.70 -12.10
C THR A 54 -11.84 -15.18 -13.34
N VAL A 55 -11.06 -14.72 -14.32
CA VAL A 55 -11.56 -14.24 -15.61
C VAL A 55 -11.12 -15.19 -16.71
N TRP A 56 -12.11 -15.82 -17.34
CA TRP A 56 -11.95 -16.72 -18.47
C TRP A 56 -11.94 -15.89 -19.76
N ALA A 57 -10.74 -15.55 -20.25
CA ALA A 57 -10.56 -14.61 -21.35
C ALA A 57 -10.32 -15.33 -22.67
N LEU A 58 -11.26 -15.22 -23.61
CA LEU A 58 -11.15 -15.80 -24.95
C LEU A 58 -10.53 -14.76 -25.90
N CYS A 59 -9.42 -15.13 -26.54
CA CYS A 59 -8.70 -14.28 -27.48
C CYS A 59 -8.67 -14.94 -28.86
N ARG A 60 -8.88 -14.16 -29.92
CA ARG A 60 -8.83 -14.62 -31.31
C ARG A 60 -8.12 -13.59 -32.19
N PRO A 61 -7.52 -14.01 -33.32
CA PRO A 61 -6.99 -13.08 -34.31
C PRO A 61 -8.05 -12.04 -34.71
N GLY A 62 -7.73 -10.76 -34.52
CA GLY A 62 -8.61 -9.62 -34.80
C GLY A 62 -9.76 -9.41 -33.81
N ASP A 63 -9.94 -10.26 -32.79
CA ASP A 63 -11.04 -10.19 -31.83
C ASP A 63 -10.58 -10.62 -30.42
N THR A 64 -10.19 -9.63 -29.61
CA THR A 64 -9.88 -9.79 -28.18
C THR A 64 -10.61 -8.72 -27.38
N ARG A 65 -11.34 -9.13 -26.34
CA ARG A 65 -12.16 -8.23 -25.52
C ARG A 65 -11.34 -7.52 -24.44
N VAL A 66 -11.77 -6.30 -24.09
CA VAL A 66 -11.28 -5.60 -22.90
C VAL A 66 -12.08 -6.02 -21.68
N TYR A 67 -11.41 -6.37 -20.58
CA TYR A 67 -12.03 -6.73 -19.32
C TYR A 67 -11.85 -5.63 -18.26
N SER A 68 -12.76 -5.55 -17.29
CA SER A 68 -12.71 -4.59 -16.18
C SER A 68 -13.10 -5.26 -14.85
N PRO A 69 -12.37 -6.31 -14.40
CA PRO A 69 -12.72 -7.06 -13.20
C PRO A 69 -12.47 -6.27 -11.92
N THR A 70 -13.05 -6.74 -10.83
CA THR A 70 -12.82 -6.28 -9.45
C THR A 70 -12.35 -7.45 -8.58
N GLY A 71 -11.61 -7.16 -7.51
CA GLY A 71 -11.05 -8.17 -6.60
C GLY A 71 -9.64 -7.81 -6.15
N SER A 72 -9.22 -8.34 -5.00
CA SER A 72 -7.88 -8.12 -4.45
C SER A 72 -6.78 -8.85 -5.23
N LEU A 73 -7.13 -10.01 -5.80
CA LEU A 73 -6.31 -10.80 -6.72
C LEU A 73 -7.19 -11.34 -7.85
N VAL A 74 -6.87 -10.97 -9.09
CA VAL A 74 -7.58 -11.41 -10.29
C VAL A 74 -6.69 -12.39 -11.05
N LEU A 75 -7.16 -13.61 -11.27
CA LEU A 75 -6.46 -14.61 -12.08
C LEU A 75 -7.08 -14.67 -13.47
N PHE A 76 -6.31 -14.30 -14.50
CA PHE A 76 -6.73 -14.40 -15.89
C PHE A 76 -6.31 -15.73 -16.49
N PHE A 77 -7.28 -16.48 -16.97
CA PHE A 77 -7.05 -17.60 -17.87
C PHE A 77 -7.20 -17.11 -19.31
N ILE A 78 -6.06 -16.76 -19.91
CA ILE A 78 -5.93 -16.17 -21.24
C ILE A 78 -5.88 -17.29 -22.26
N ASP A 79 -7.03 -17.60 -22.83
CA ASP A 79 -7.19 -18.58 -23.89
C ASP A 79 -6.78 -17.98 -25.25
N ILE A 80 -5.64 -18.44 -25.75
CA ILE A 80 -5.09 -18.12 -27.08
C ILE A 80 -5.24 -19.31 -28.05
N GLY A 81 -6.14 -20.24 -27.79
CA GLY A 81 -6.38 -21.43 -28.61
C GLY A 81 -6.70 -21.10 -30.06
N ALA A 82 -7.40 -19.99 -30.34
CA ALA A 82 -7.68 -19.56 -31.71
C ALA A 82 -6.44 -19.16 -32.50
N PHE A 83 -5.30 -18.92 -31.85
CA PHE A 83 -3.99 -18.68 -32.50
C PHE A 83 -3.22 -19.98 -32.77
N SER A 84 -3.75 -21.13 -32.33
CA SER A 84 -3.11 -22.45 -32.48
C SER A 84 -3.85 -23.32 -33.49
N SER A 85 -3.08 -23.89 -34.43
CA SER A 85 -3.53 -24.95 -35.33
C SER A 85 -4.09 -26.17 -34.62
N GLY A 86 -3.66 -26.45 -33.39
CA GLY A 86 -4.17 -27.55 -32.57
C GLY A 86 -5.65 -27.38 -32.20
N VAL A 87 -6.15 -26.13 -32.17
CA VAL A 87 -7.52 -25.81 -31.74
C VAL A 87 -8.39 -25.28 -32.87
N ASN A 88 -7.88 -24.40 -33.74
CA ASN A 88 -8.69 -23.61 -34.67
C ASN A 88 -9.05 -24.30 -36.01
N GLY A 89 -8.75 -25.59 -36.18
CA GLY A 89 -9.25 -26.36 -37.32
C GLY A 89 -10.77 -26.54 -37.26
N THR A 90 -11.41 -26.63 -38.42
CA THR A 90 -12.88 -26.75 -38.53
C THR A 90 -13.28 -28.11 -39.07
N THR A 91 -14.46 -28.60 -38.70
CA THR A 91 -15.08 -29.76 -39.37
C THR A 91 -16.38 -29.29 -39.98
N ASP A 92 -16.51 -29.42 -41.30
CA ASP A 92 -17.73 -29.03 -42.01
C ASP A 92 -18.87 -30.01 -41.72
N GLU A 93 -20.11 -29.64 -42.06
CA GLU A 93 -21.32 -30.47 -41.83
C GLU A 93 -21.21 -31.88 -42.43
N ASP A 94 -20.44 -32.03 -43.51
CA ASP A 94 -20.17 -33.31 -44.18
C ASP A 94 -19.08 -34.16 -43.48
N GLY A 95 -18.56 -33.70 -42.34
CA GLY A 95 -17.51 -34.39 -41.57
C GLY A 95 -16.09 -34.20 -42.12
N THR A 96 -15.90 -33.31 -43.10
CA THR A 96 -14.56 -33.00 -43.63
C THR A 96 -13.82 -32.07 -42.69
N TYR A 97 -12.67 -32.51 -42.17
CA TYR A 97 -11.81 -31.70 -41.31
C TYR A 97 -10.85 -30.84 -42.13
N THR A 98 -10.85 -29.53 -41.86
CA THR A 98 -9.83 -28.57 -42.31
C THR A 98 -8.84 -28.36 -41.17
N GLU A 99 -7.56 -28.61 -41.45
CA GLU A 99 -6.50 -28.39 -40.48
C GLU A 99 -6.43 -26.93 -40.03
N GLY A 100 -6.12 -26.75 -38.74
CA GLY A 100 -5.92 -25.42 -38.19
C GLY A 100 -4.65 -24.76 -38.70
N THR A 101 -4.52 -23.46 -38.45
CA THR A 101 -3.34 -22.64 -38.81
C THR A 101 -2.78 -21.95 -37.57
N ASP A 102 -1.46 -21.92 -37.42
CA ASP A 102 -0.82 -21.14 -36.35
C ASP A 102 -0.79 -19.66 -36.74
N TYR A 103 -1.22 -18.79 -35.83
CA TYR A 103 -1.22 -17.33 -36.02
C TYR A 103 -0.30 -16.66 -35.01
N ASP A 104 0.28 -15.53 -35.37
CA ASP A 104 0.96 -14.62 -34.44
C ASP A 104 -0.05 -13.92 -33.54
N LEU A 105 0.31 -13.64 -32.28
CA LEU A 105 -0.44 -12.71 -31.44
C LEU A 105 -0.38 -11.32 -32.08
N ASP A 106 -1.53 -10.66 -32.23
CA ASP A 106 -1.68 -9.43 -33.01
C ASP A 106 -1.87 -8.17 -32.14
N ASP A 107 -1.90 -7.00 -32.78
CA ASP A 107 -2.04 -5.72 -32.08
C ASP A 107 -3.38 -5.63 -31.31
N THR A 108 -4.45 -6.23 -31.84
CA THR A 108 -5.76 -6.30 -31.16
C THR A 108 -5.64 -7.00 -29.81
N PHE A 109 -4.92 -8.13 -29.75
CA PHE A 109 -4.62 -8.82 -28.50
C PHE A 109 -3.87 -7.92 -27.52
N PHE A 110 -2.76 -7.31 -27.95
CA PHE A 110 -1.93 -6.50 -27.05
C PHE A 110 -2.64 -5.24 -26.56
N ASP A 111 -3.39 -4.55 -27.41
CA ASP A 111 -4.12 -3.34 -27.04
C ASP A 111 -5.27 -3.63 -26.07
N ALA A 112 -5.98 -4.74 -26.27
CA ALA A 112 -7.04 -5.19 -25.36
C ALA A 112 -6.49 -5.53 -23.97
N TRP A 113 -5.34 -6.21 -23.89
CA TRP A 113 -4.70 -6.53 -22.61
C TRP A 113 -4.09 -5.32 -21.92
N ARG A 114 -3.51 -4.36 -22.65
CA ARG A 114 -3.08 -3.07 -22.09
C ARG A 114 -4.26 -2.32 -21.47
N ALA A 115 -5.41 -2.28 -22.16
CA ALA A 115 -6.63 -1.68 -21.63
C ALA A 115 -7.15 -2.43 -20.39
N THR A 116 -7.13 -3.75 -20.42
CA THR A 116 -7.55 -4.61 -19.31
C THR A 116 -6.70 -4.37 -18.06
N PHE A 117 -5.37 -4.34 -18.18
CA PHE A 117 -4.49 -4.05 -17.04
C PHE A 117 -4.61 -2.61 -16.53
N ARG A 118 -4.89 -1.63 -17.40
CA ARG A 118 -5.27 -0.28 -16.95
C ARG A 118 -6.55 -0.31 -16.11
N ASN A 119 -7.56 -1.09 -16.51
CA ASN A 119 -8.78 -1.24 -15.73
C ASN A 119 -8.51 -1.92 -14.38
N CYS A 120 -7.71 -2.98 -14.33
CA CYS A 120 -7.29 -3.63 -13.08
C CYS A 120 -6.62 -2.65 -12.11
N ARG A 121 -5.69 -1.83 -12.60
CA ARG A 121 -5.01 -0.79 -11.80
C ARG A 121 -5.99 0.23 -11.24
N LYS A 122 -6.86 0.77 -12.10
CA LYS A 122 -7.96 1.67 -11.69
C LYS A 122 -8.87 1.02 -10.64
N ASN A 123 -9.02 -0.30 -10.73
CA ASN A 123 -9.85 -1.07 -9.86
C ASN A 123 -9.20 -1.53 -8.54
N GLY A 124 -7.91 -1.27 -8.34
CA GLY A 124 -7.17 -1.74 -7.15
C GLY A 124 -6.87 -3.24 -7.17
N CYS A 125 -6.88 -3.88 -8.33
CA CYS A 125 -6.60 -5.31 -8.46
C CYS A 125 -5.09 -5.57 -8.52
N MET A 126 -4.62 -6.60 -7.81
CA MET A 126 -3.44 -7.34 -8.23
C MET A 126 -3.86 -8.44 -9.21
N VAL A 127 -2.93 -8.88 -10.05
CA VAL A 127 -3.17 -9.65 -11.26
C VAL A 127 -2.25 -10.87 -11.28
N ALA A 128 -2.82 -12.02 -11.58
CA ALA A 128 -2.10 -13.21 -11.99
C ALA A 128 -2.58 -13.63 -13.38
N VAL A 129 -1.72 -14.29 -14.17
CA VAL A 129 -2.06 -14.73 -15.53
C VAL A 129 -1.60 -16.16 -15.80
N ARG A 130 -2.44 -16.92 -16.52
CA ARG A 130 -2.11 -18.18 -17.18
C ARG A 130 -2.51 -18.05 -18.64
N PHE A 131 -1.53 -18.15 -19.55
CA PHE A 131 -1.82 -18.36 -20.97
C PHE A 131 -2.14 -19.84 -21.20
N ARG A 132 -3.03 -20.15 -22.13
CA ARG A 132 -3.38 -21.54 -22.49
C ARG A 132 -3.90 -21.60 -23.93
N TYR A 133 -3.73 -22.75 -24.58
CA TYR A 133 -4.32 -22.99 -25.90
C TYR A 133 -5.70 -23.67 -25.84
N ASP A 134 -6.17 -24.04 -24.66
CA ASP A 134 -7.40 -24.80 -24.49
C ASP A 134 -8.18 -24.34 -23.25
N ALA A 135 -9.49 -24.25 -23.39
CA ALA A 135 -10.43 -23.98 -22.30
C ALA A 135 -11.38 -25.15 -22.01
N GLU A 136 -11.40 -26.19 -22.86
CA GLU A 136 -12.42 -27.24 -22.85
C GLU A 136 -11.87 -28.63 -22.51
N GLY A 137 -10.57 -28.76 -22.23
CA GLY A 137 -9.91 -30.03 -21.95
C GLY A 137 -9.49 -30.79 -23.21
N LYS A 138 -9.34 -30.09 -24.34
CA LYS A 138 -8.92 -30.66 -25.61
C LYS A 138 -7.47 -31.15 -25.52
N ALA A 139 -7.26 -32.39 -25.95
CA ALA A 139 -5.91 -32.95 -26.06
C ALA A 139 -5.15 -32.31 -27.22
N ASP A 140 -3.82 -32.23 -27.08
CA ASP A 140 -2.91 -31.70 -28.08
C ASP A 140 -3.29 -30.30 -28.63
N PRO A 141 -3.67 -29.33 -27.77
CA PRO A 141 -4.18 -28.04 -28.23
C PRO A 141 -3.08 -27.11 -28.76
N GLU A 142 -1.81 -27.48 -28.60
CA GLU A 142 -0.67 -26.64 -28.94
C GLU A 142 -0.49 -26.45 -30.45
N PRO A 143 0.24 -25.38 -30.85
CA PRO A 143 0.69 -25.17 -32.21
C PRO A 143 1.38 -26.39 -32.84
N ALA A 144 1.54 -26.36 -34.16
CA ALA A 144 2.16 -27.45 -34.91
C ALA A 144 3.61 -27.72 -34.45
N THR A 145 4.30 -26.71 -33.92
CA THR A 145 5.69 -26.81 -33.43
C THR A 145 5.84 -26.18 -32.04
N PHE A 146 6.82 -26.68 -31.25
CA PHE A 146 7.17 -26.06 -29.98
C PHE A 146 7.83 -24.68 -30.16
N ASP A 147 8.54 -24.47 -31.27
CA ASP A 147 9.13 -23.15 -31.59
C ASP A 147 8.06 -22.07 -31.68
N LYS A 148 6.88 -22.38 -32.23
CA LYS A 148 5.75 -21.45 -32.26
C LYS A 148 5.20 -21.12 -30.86
N VAL A 149 5.26 -22.06 -29.91
CA VAL A 149 4.95 -21.78 -28.50
C VAL A 149 5.95 -20.78 -27.91
N LEU A 150 7.24 -20.97 -28.19
CA LEU A 150 8.30 -20.06 -27.76
C LEU A 150 8.20 -18.69 -28.45
N ASP A 151 7.74 -18.65 -29.70
CA ASP A 151 7.50 -17.41 -30.44
C ASP A 151 6.38 -16.58 -29.79
N HIS A 152 5.26 -17.18 -29.37
CA HIS A 152 4.20 -16.47 -28.64
C HIS A 152 4.73 -15.85 -27.33
N ILE A 153 5.57 -16.57 -26.59
CA ILE A 153 6.21 -16.05 -25.37
C ILE A 153 7.13 -14.87 -25.70
N ARG A 154 7.90 -14.96 -26.80
CA ARG A 154 8.73 -13.85 -27.28
C ARG A 154 7.91 -12.64 -27.69
N GLN A 155 6.78 -12.83 -28.38
CA GLN A 155 5.87 -11.72 -28.71
C GLN A 155 5.35 -11.01 -27.45
N ILE A 156 4.99 -11.76 -26.41
CA ILE A 156 4.58 -11.18 -25.11
C ILE A 156 5.73 -10.40 -24.48
N GLN A 157 6.95 -10.93 -24.51
CA GLN A 157 8.15 -10.23 -24.02
C GLN A 157 8.42 -8.94 -24.79
N ASP A 158 8.47 -9.00 -26.12
CA ASP A 158 8.81 -7.89 -27.02
C ASP A 158 7.76 -6.78 -26.98
N SER A 159 6.48 -7.14 -26.79
CA SER A 159 5.37 -6.18 -26.60
C SER A 159 5.47 -5.39 -25.30
N ARG A 160 6.32 -5.86 -24.36
CA ARG A 160 6.48 -5.38 -22.99
C ARG A 160 5.21 -5.44 -22.14
N LEU A 161 4.19 -6.21 -22.55
CA LEU A 161 2.89 -6.24 -21.89
C LEU A 161 3.00 -6.51 -20.38
N LEU A 162 3.77 -7.53 -19.99
CA LEU A 162 3.99 -7.87 -18.57
C LEU A 162 4.94 -6.89 -17.88
N TYR A 163 5.99 -6.43 -18.57
CA TYR A 163 6.96 -5.49 -18.00
C TYR A 163 6.32 -4.14 -17.67
N ASP A 164 5.53 -3.58 -18.59
CA ASP A 164 4.90 -2.26 -18.44
C ASP A 164 3.74 -2.30 -17.41
N ASN A 165 3.27 -3.49 -17.02
CA ASN A 165 2.23 -3.69 -16.02
C ASN A 165 2.70 -4.53 -14.82
N ARG A 166 4.01 -4.61 -14.61
CA ARG A 166 4.63 -5.35 -13.50
C ARG A 166 4.19 -4.84 -12.13
N ASP A 167 3.52 -3.69 -12.10
CA ASP A 167 3.06 -3.01 -10.91
C ASP A 167 1.88 -3.62 -10.20
N ILE A 168 1.06 -4.30 -10.96
CA ILE A 168 -0.08 -5.04 -10.45
C ILE A 168 0.13 -6.54 -10.59
N LEU A 169 1.27 -7.00 -11.12
CA LEU A 169 1.50 -8.41 -11.44
C LEU A 169 2.01 -9.19 -10.22
N ALA A 170 1.12 -9.97 -9.61
CA ALA A 170 1.39 -10.86 -8.48
C ALA A 170 2.25 -12.06 -8.90
N PHE A 171 1.82 -12.82 -9.91
CA PHE A 171 2.57 -13.97 -10.45
C PHE A 171 2.09 -14.38 -11.85
N VAL A 172 2.85 -15.26 -12.50
CA VAL A 172 2.50 -15.85 -13.80
C VAL A 172 2.55 -17.37 -13.71
N GLU A 173 1.47 -18.05 -14.02
CA GLU A 173 1.47 -19.52 -14.11
C GLU A 173 2.08 -19.93 -15.46
N SER A 174 3.04 -20.86 -15.44
CA SER A 174 3.83 -21.28 -16.62
C SER A 174 3.06 -22.08 -17.67
N GLY A 175 1.73 -21.93 -17.76
CA GLY A 175 0.78 -22.79 -18.47
C GLY A 175 1.13 -23.12 -19.93
N PHE A 176 0.50 -22.46 -20.90
CA PHE A 176 0.53 -22.69 -22.35
C PHE A 176 0.12 -24.09 -22.82
N VAL A 177 0.93 -25.09 -22.49
CA VAL A 177 0.85 -26.46 -23.00
C VAL A 177 -0.08 -27.33 -22.17
N GLY A 178 -0.66 -28.35 -22.78
CA GLY A 178 -1.61 -29.27 -22.17
C GLY A 178 -3.04 -28.73 -22.04
N LYS A 179 -3.94 -29.62 -21.61
CA LYS A 179 -5.35 -29.32 -21.34
C LYS A 179 -5.47 -28.20 -20.33
N TRP A 180 -6.34 -27.22 -20.58
CA TRP A 180 -6.53 -26.03 -19.74
C TRP A 180 -5.26 -25.20 -19.45
N GLY A 181 -4.12 -25.49 -20.12
CA GLY A 181 -2.80 -24.95 -19.78
C GLY A 181 -2.18 -25.57 -18.53
N GLU A 182 -2.54 -26.80 -18.16
CA GLU A 182 -2.08 -27.50 -16.95
C GLU A 182 -0.93 -28.47 -17.20
N GLN A 183 -0.28 -28.39 -18.37
CA GLN A 183 0.94 -29.14 -18.66
C GLN A 183 0.78 -30.67 -18.59
N HIS A 184 -0.42 -31.18 -18.91
CA HIS A 184 -0.70 -32.60 -19.14
C HIS A 184 -1.62 -32.80 -20.36
N GLY A 185 -1.54 -33.99 -20.99
CA GLY A 185 -2.44 -34.36 -22.09
C GLY A 185 -2.26 -33.54 -23.38
N GLY A 186 -1.06 -32.99 -23.63
CA GLY A 186 -0.75 -32.22 -24.84
C GLY A 186 0.56 -32.64 -25.50
N LYS A 187 0.89 -32.03 -26.65
CA LYS A 187 2.03 -32.40 -27.50
C LYS A 187 3.37 -32.19 -26.81
N TYR A 188 3.46 -31.16 -25.97
CA TYR A 188 4.70 -30.64 -25.39
C TYR A 188 4.69 -30.68 -23.85
N THR A 189 4.13 -31.74 -23.27
CA THR A 189 3.96 -31.87 -21.81
C THR A 189 4.99 -32.79 -21.13
N THR A 190 6.01 -33.27 -21.86
CA THR A 190 7.14 -33.98 -21.21
C THR A 190 7.92 -33.01 -20.33
N VAL A 191 8.59 -33.51 -19.30
CA VAL A 191 9.35 -32.68 -18.35
C VAL A 191 10.43 -31.82 -19.05
N GLU A 192 11.03 -32.32 -20.13
CA GLU A 192 11.98 -31.56 -20.96
C GLU A 192 11.34 -30.33 -21.62
N TYR A 193 10.12 -30.45 -22.14
CA TYR A 193 9.42 -29.31 -22.73
C TYR A 193 8.92 -28.34 -21.66
N LYS A 194 8.38 -28.86 -20.55
CA LYS A 194 7.97 -28.03 -19.40
C LYS A 194 9.12 -27.19 -18.85
N ALA A 195 10.33 -27.76 -18.74
CA ALA A 195 11.52 -27.03 -18.29
C ALA A 195 11.98 -25.95 -19.28
N LYS A 196 11.96 -26.23 -20.59
CA LYS A 196 12.25 -25.22 -21.64
C LYS A 196 11.23 -24.09 -21.65
N LEU A 197 9.96 -24.43 -21.43
CA LEU A 197 8.88 -23.47 -21.31
C LEU A 197 9.10 -22.56 -20.09
N LEU A 198 9.43 -23.13 -18.92
CA LEU A 198 9.76 -22.36 -17.73
C LEU A 198 10.93 -21.40 -17.98
N GLU A 199 11.99 -21.85 -18.63
CA GLU A 199 13.14 -20.99 -18.98
C GLU A 199 12.72 -19.80 -19.86
N ALA A 200 11.87 -20.02 -20.86
CA ALA A 200 11.34 -18.96 -21.70
C ALA A 200 10.45 -17.98 -20.92
N MET A 201 9.60 -18.50 -20.02
CA MET A 201 8.73 -17.69 -19.16
C MET A 201 9.54 -16.83 -18.18
N LEU A 202 10.59 -17.35 -17.55
CA LEU A 202 11.43 -16.57 -16.63
C LEU A 202 12.15 -15.40 -17.32
N LYS A 203 12.41 -15.51 -18.63
CA LYS A 203 12.95 -14.42 -19.48
C LYS A 203 11.89 -13.39 -19.87
N ALA A 204 10.66 -13.84 -20.13
CA ALA A 204 9.55 -12.97 -20.55
C ALA A 204 8.89 -12.23 -19.38
N VAL A 205 8.83 -12.86 -18.21
CA VAL A 205 8.23 -12.29 -17.00
C VAL A 205 9.27 -11.41 -16.28
N PRO A 206 8.95 -10.14 -15.97
CA PRO A 206 9.91 -9.22 -15.34
C PRO A 206 10.29 -9.69 -13.93
N ALA A 207 11.58 -9.64 -13.58
CA ALA A 207 11.99 -9.80 -12.19
C ALA A 207 11.53 -8.59 -11.35
N PRO A 208 11.15 -8.79 -10.06
CA PRO A 208 11.18 -10.03 -9.29
C PRO A 208 9.89 -10.87 -9.39
N THR A 209 8.93 -10.56 -10.27
CA THR A 209 7.64 -11.28 -10.33
C THR A 209 7.82 -12.80 -10.43
N PRO A 210 7.17 -13.59 -9.54
CA PRO A 210 7.21 -15.04 -9.56
C PRO A 210 6.56 -15.69 -10.80
N VAL A 211 7.08 -16.85 -11.16
CA VAL A 211 6.51 -17.78 -12.15
C VAL A 211 6.20 -19.11 -11.44
N THR A 212 4.98 -19.62 -11.54
CA THR A 212 4.61 -20.88 -10.88
C THR A 212 4.57 -22.05 -11.86
N VAL A 213 5.04 -23.22 -11.43
CA VAL A 213 4.96 -24.48 -12.19
C VAL A 213 3.83 -25.37 -11.71
N ARG A 214 3.34 -26.27 -12.57
CA ARG A 214 2.29 -27.23 -12.18
C ARG A 214 2.83 -28.34 -11.26
N THR A 215 4.05 -28.81 -11.52
CA THR A 215 4.61 -30.01 -10.89
C THR A 215 6.08 -29.82 -10.48
N PRO A 216 6.53 -30.38 -9.34
CA PRO A 216 7.90 -30.22 -8.85
C PRO A 216 8.99 -30.76 -9.80
N ASP A 217 8.69 -31.79 -10.61
CA ASP A 217 9.61 -32.37 -11.60
C ASP A 217 10.12 -31.33 -12.62
N THR A 218 9.26 -30.37 -12.97
CA THR A 218 9.56 -29.31 -13.93
C THR A 218 10.63 -28.39 -13.38
N PHE A 219 10.52 -28.04 -12.10
CA PHE A 219 11.52 -27.25 -11.40
C PHE A 219 12.82 -28.04 -11.26
N ALA A 220 12.79 -29.29 -10.76
CA ALA A 220 13.98 -30.14 -10.64
C ALA A 220 14.75 -30.27 -11.97
N LYS A 221 14.02 -30.51 -13.07
CA LYS A 221 14.61 -30.60 -14.41
C LYS A 221 15.23 -29.28 -14.87
N PHE A 222 14.60 -28.15 -14.56
CA PHE A 222 15.14 -26.83 -14.85
C PHE A 222 16.44 -26.55 -14.06
N LEU A 223 16.52 -26.98 -12.78
CA LEU A 223 17.77 -26.89 -12.01
C LEU A 223 18.86 -27.85 -12.52
N GLY A 224 18.46 -28.93 -13.20
CA GLY A 224 19.37 -30.00 -13.60
C GLY A 224 19.69 -30.97 -12.47
N ILE A 225 18.80 -31.12 -11.49
CA ILE A 225 18.93 -32.05 -10.35
C ILE A 225 17.92 -33.20 -10.44
N ASP A 226 18.11 -34.25 -9.65
CA ASP A 226 17.08 -35.29 -9.50
C ASP A 226 15.92 -34.76 -8.65
N ARG A 227 14.69 -35.17 -8.98
CA ARG A 227 13.47 -34.77 -8.25
C ARG A 227 13.54 -35.13 -6.76
N SER A 228 14.24 -36.22 -6.41
CA SER A 228 14.46 -36.64 -5.02
C SER A 228 15.41 -35.73 -4.23
N GLU A 229 16.14 -34.82 -4.89
CA GLU A 229 17.06 -33.87 -4.25
C GLU A 229 16.42 -32.50 -3.98
N LEU A 230 15.13 -32.33 -4.28
CA LEU A 230 14.44 -31.04 -4.19
C LEU A 230 14.43 -30.43 -2.79
N ASP A 231 14.46 -31.25 -1.74
CA ASP A 231 14.45 -30.78 -0.35
C ASP A 231 15.86 -30.52 0.23
N ASP A 232 16.91 -30.63 -0.58
CA ASP A 232 18.27 -30.30 -0.16
C ASP A 232 18.46 -28.76 -0.11
N PRO A 233 18.69 -28.17 1.08
CA PRO A 233 18.79 -26.73 1.25
C PRO A 233 20.00 -26.09 0.56
N ARG A 234 20.99 -26.90 0.12
CA ARG A 234 22.20 -26.40 -0.58
C ARG A 234 21.88 -25.70 -1.90
N TYR A 235 20.75 -26.00 -2.52
CA TYR A 235 20.32 -25.37 -3.77
C TYR A 235 19.68 -23.98 -3.58
N TYR A 236 19.24 -23.64 -2.35
CA TYR A 236 18.40 -22.46 -2.08
C TYR A 236 19.01 -21.46 -1.09
N THR A 237 20.22 -21.74 -0.57
CA THR A 237 20.86 -20.87 0.41
C THR A 237 22.01 -20.08 -0.24
N PRO A 238 21.94 -18.73 -0.30
CA PRO A 238 23.04 -17.90 -0.79
C PRO A 238 24.30 -18.09 0.09
N ASN A 239 25.47 -18.26 -0.53
CA ASN A 239 26.71 -18.47 0.21
C ASN A 239 27.31 -17.14 0.70
N ASN A 240 27.28 -16.87 2.01
CA ASN A 240 27.82 -15.65 2.64
C ASN A 240 29.37 -15.63 2.78
N GLY A 241 30.10 -16.15 1.80
CA GLY A 241 31.53 -15.85 1.61
C GLY A 241 32.54 -16.56 2.51
N SER A 242 32.22 -17.69 3.15
CA SER A 242 33.24 -18.50 3.88
C SER A 242 33.50 -19.84 3.20
N LEU A 243 34.21 -19.84 2.06
CA LEU A 243 34.79 -21.06 1.50
C LEU A 243 36.17 -21.33 2.14
N SER A 244 36.27 -22.36 2.96
CA SER A 244 37.54 -23.05 3.20
C SER A 244 37.97 -23.76 1.92
N SER A 245 39.22 -23.58 1.52
CA SER A 245 39.76 -23.82 0.18
C SER A 245 39.88 -25.27 -0.33
N ASP A 246 39.23 -26.27 0.28
CA ASP A 246 39.60 -27.68 0.05
C ASP A 246 38.46 -28.62 -0.44
N THR A 247 37.30 -28.12 -0.86
CA THR A 247 36.31 -28.94 -1.59
C THR A 247 35.75 -28.18 -2.80
N GLU A 248 35.94 -28.73 -4.00
CA GLU A 248 35.33 -28.29 -5.27
C GLU A 248 33.79 -28.52 -5.31
N GLU A 249 33.07 -28.31 -4.22
CA GLU A 249 31.60 -28.21 -4.30
C GLU A 249 31.27 -26.81 -4.85
N LYS A 250 31.15 -26.74 -6.18
CA LYS A 250 30.63 -25.56 -6.87
C LYS A 250 29.27 -25.21 -6.27
N ASN A 251 29.15 -24.02 -5.69
CA ASN A 251 27.85 -23.44 -5.35
C ASN A 251 26.92 -23.51 -6.56
N VAL A 252 25.71 -24.09 -6.40
CA VAL A 252 24.68 -24.27 -7.44
C VAL A 252 23.49 -23.31 -7.24
N TYR A 253 23.60 -22.34 -6.34
CA TYR A 253 22.55 -21.33 -6.17
C TYR A 253 22.41 -20.47 -7.45
N ILE A 254 21.20 -20.41 -8.00
CA ILE A 254 20.84 -19.60 -9.17
C ILE A 254 19.75 -18.61 -8.74
N PRO A 255 19.98 -17.29 -8.83
CA PRO A 255 19.02 -16.27 -8.38
C PRO A 255 17.62 -16.38 -9.00
N GLU A 256 17.50 -16.91 -10.21
CA GLU A 256 16.22 -17.17 -10.87
C GLU A 256 15.34 -18.17 -10.11
N PHE A 257 15.90 -18.99 -9.22
CA PHE A 257 15.16 -19.98 -8.41
C PHE A 257 14.23 -19.34 -7.41
N ASP A 258 14.61 -18.18 -6.87
CA ASP A 258 13.81 -17.44 -5.88
C ASP A 258 12.51 -16.88 -6.48
N ARG A 259 12.30 -17.07 -7.79
CA ARG A 259 11.10 -16.66 -8.53
C ARG A 259 10.20 -17.82 -8.90
N VAL A 260 10.56 -19.08 -8.62
CA VAL A 260 9.73 -20.24 -9.04
C VAL A 260 8.89 -20.79 -7.89
N GLY A 261 7.57 -20.61 -7.99
CA GLY A 261 6.58 -21.20 -7.09
C GLY A 261 5.82 -22.38 -7.71
N LEU A 262 4.67 -22.74 -7.15
CA LEU A 262 3.86 -23.88 -7.63
C LEU A 262 2.35 -23.61 -7.58
N TYR A 263 1.63 -24.05 -8.60
CA TYR A 263 0.17 -24.15 -8.58
C TYR A 263 -0.28 -25.61 -8.64
N ASN A 264 -1.21 -25.99 -7.75
CA ASN A 264 -1.73 -27.34 -7.58
C ASN A 264 -3.20 -27.37 -8.03
N ASP A 265 -3.61 -28.27 -8.92
CA ASP A 265 -4.99 -28.34 -9.47
C ASP A 265 -5.90 -29.35 -8.73
N GLY A 266 -5.40 -29.91 -7.63
CA GLY A 266 -6.05 -31.00 -6.91
C GLY A 266 -5.62 -31.04 -5.45
N TYR A 267 -5.37 -29.88 -4.86
CA TYR A 267 -4.83 -29.75 -3.50
C TYR A 267 -5.74 -30.48 -2.50
N MET A 268 -5.11 -31.22 -1.59
CA MET A 268 -5.78 -32.06 -0.59
C MET A 268 -6.68 -33.17 -1.18
N GLY A 269 -6.53 -33.48 -2.47
CA GLY A 269 -7.38 -34.44 -3.18
C GLY A 269 -6.98 -35.91 -3.03
N SER A 270 -5.72 -36.20 -2.71
CA SER A 270 -5.20 -37.55 -2.44
C SER A 270 -3.82 -37.47 -1.82
N SER A 271 -3.19 -38.60 -1.50
CA SER A 271 -1.78 -38.61 -1.03
C SER A 271 -0.80 -37.93 -2.00
N SER A 272 -1.11 -37.90 -3.30
CA SER A 272 -0.32 -37.27 -4.36
C SER A 272 -0.92 -35.97 -4.91
N ASP A 273 -2.04 -35.50 -4.36
CA ASP A 273 -2.85 -34.41 -4.94
C ASP A 273 -3.05 -34.60 -6.45
N LEU A 274 -3.63 -35.75 -6.78
CA LEU A 274 -3.99 -36.17 -8.13
C LEU A 274 -2.80 -36.20 -9.11
N GLY A 275 -1.58 -36.40 -8.61
CA GLY A 275 -0.36 -36.53 -9.41
C GLY A 275 0.55 -35.31 -9.36
N THR A 276 0.21 -34.28 -8.57
CA THR A 276 1.11 -33.16 -8.29
C THR A 276 2.37 -33.64 -7.59
N TYR A 277 2.19 -34.37 -6.49
CA TYR A 277 3.28 -34.84 -5.65
C TYR A 277 3.65 -36.29 -5.97
N ALA A 278 4.94 -36.54 -6.11
CA ALA A 278 5.51 -37.90 -6.14
C ALA A 278 6.05 -38.30 -4.77
N ASP A 279 6.60 -37.33 -4.04
CA ASP A 279 7.01 -37.44 -2.64
C ASP A 279 6.53 -36.19 -1.89
N ARG A 280 5.32 -36.27 -1.32
CA ARG A 280 4.68 -35.14 -0.64
C ARG A 280 5.55 -34.58 0.48
N THR A 281 6.29 -35.41 1.21
CA THR A 281 7.10 -34.92 2.33
C THR A 281 8.27 -34.08 1.85
N ALA A 282 9.07 -34.60 0.91
CA ALA A 282 10.19 -33.86 0.33
C ALA A 282 9.69 -32.61 -0.42
N GLU A 283 8.61 -32.73 -1.19
CA GLU A 283 8.14 -31.63 -2.04
C GLU A 283 7.47 -30.51 -1.25
N THR A 284 6.81 -30.82 -0.12
CA THR A 284 6.34 -29.77 0.81
C THR A 284 7.47 -29.17 1.63
N ASN A 285 8.58 -29.89 1.88
CA ASN A 285 9.80 -29.29 2.45
C ASN A 285 10.42 -28.29 1.47
N TRP A 286 10.50 -28.66 0.19
CA TRP A 286 10.93 -27.78 -0.88
C TRP A 286 10.06 -26.52 -0.97
N LEU A 287 8.72 -26.67 -1.00
CA LEU A 287 7.81 -25.52 -1.01
C LEU A 287 8.07 -24.58 0.16
N ASN A 288 8.24 -25.09 1.37
CA ASN A 288 8.55 -24.25 2.54
C ASN A 288 9.82 -23.37 2.38
N MET A 289 10.78 -23.80 1.55
CA MET A 289 11.96 -23.00 1.24
C MET A 289 11.67 -21.94 0.17
N VAL A 290 11.01 -22.31 -0.93
CA VAL A 290 10.83 -21.41 -2.09
C VAL A 290 9.64 -20.46 -1.96
N THR A 291 8.62 -20.78 -1.17
CA THR A 291 7.40 -19.95 -1.02
C THR A 291 7.56 -18.82 -0.01
N GLN A 292 8.79 -18.57 0.47
CA GLN A 292 9.12 -17.35 1.22
C GLN A 292 9.01 -16.10 0.36
N HIS A 293 9.30 -16.23 -0.95
CA HIS A 293 9.29 -15.14 -1.94
C HIS A 293 8.52 -15.51 -3.21
N THR A 294 7.75 -16.60 -3.18
CA THR A 294 6.95 -17.07 -4.32
C THR A 294 5.58 -17.55 -3.87
N TYR A 295 4.71 -17.79 -4.84
CA TYR A 295 3.34 -18.22 -4.59
C TYR A 295 3.22 -19.74 -4.54
N PHE A 296 2.43 -20.22 -3.57
CA PHE A 296 1.78 -21.53 -3.63
C PHE A 296 0.27 -21.36 -3.56
N GLY A 297 -0.45 -22.06 -4.44
CA GLY A 297 -1.90 -22.00 -4.51
C GLY A 297 -2.45 -22.92 -5.61
N GLY A 298 -3.60 -22.53 -6.17
CA GLY A 298 -4.31 -23.30 -7.17
C GLY A 298 -5.69 -23.72 -6.68
N GLU A 299 -6.12 -24.94 -6.96
CA GLU A 299 -7.47 -25.43 -6.67
C GLU A 299 -7.42 -26.57 -5.65
N PHE A 300 -8.40 -26.58 -4.74
CA PHE A 300 -8.72 -27.81 -4.02
C PHE A 300 -9.33 -28.82 -5.01
N SER A 301 -9.16 -30.11 -4.74
CA SER A 301 -9.81 -31.15 -5.56
C SER A 301 -11.31 -30.89 -5.74
N GLY A 302 -11.80 -30.99 -6.98
CA GLY A 302 -13.24 -30.94 -7.26
C GLY A 302 -14.01 -32.17 -6.78
N ASN A 303 -13.31 -33.27 -6.43
CA ASN A 303 -13.93 -34.54 -6.07
C ASN A 303 -13.76 -34.86 -4.59
N ILE A 304 -14.70 -34.37 -3.77
CA ILE A 304 -14.72 -34.56 -2.32
C ILE A 304 -14.87 -36.04 -1.94
N GLU A 305 -15.70 -36.80 -2.65
CA GLU A 305 -15.92 -38.23 -2.37
C GLU A 305 -14.63 -39.06 -2.56
N TYR A 306 -13.78 -38.64 -3.50
CA TYR A 306 -12.47 -39.25 -3.67
C TYR A 306 -11.48 -38.78 -2.61
N ALA A 307 -11.46 -37.49 -2.30
CA ALA A 307 -10.56 -36.92 -1.30
C ALA A 307 -10.75 -37.54 0.09
N THR A 308 -11.99 -37.87 0.47
CA THR A 308 -12.31 -38.48 1.78
C THR A 308 -11.83 -39.92 1.95
N GLN A 309 -11.24 -40.53 0.91
CA GLN A 309 -10.56 -41.84 1.01
C GLN A 309 -9.14 -41.73 1.60
N PHE A 310 -8.63 -40.51 1.74
CA PHE A 310 -7.31 -40.18 2.27
C PHE A 310 -7.45 -39.36 3.54
N ASP A 311 -6.37 -39.20 4.30
CA ASP A 311 -6.32 -38.39 5.53
C ASP A 311 -5.82 -36.96 5.29
N THR A 312 -5.29 -36.66 4.09
CA THR A 312 -4.71 -35.35 3.74
C THR A 312 -5.68 -34.20 3.98
N TYR A 313 -6.96 -34.39 3.65
CA TYR A 313 -7.98 -33.35 3.81
C TYR A 313 -8.33 -33.06 5.27
N LEU A 314 -8.04 -33.96 6.23
CA LEU A 314 -8.43 -33.80 7.62
C LEU A 314 -7.77 -32.54 8.22
N PRO A 315 -8.47 -31.71 9.01
CA PRO A 315 -7.92 -30.44 9.51
C PRO A 315 -6.58 -30.57 10.23
N GLU A 316 -6.37 -31.64 11.00
CA GLU A 316 -5.14 -31.94 11.72
C GLU A 316 -3.92 -32.18 10.80
N ASN A 317 -4.13 -32.49 9.52
CA ASN A 317 -3.09 -32.66 8.51
C ASN A 317 -3.03 -31.45 7.56
N ALA A 318 -4.20 -30.98 7.12
CA ALA A 318 -4.32 -29.94 6.11
C ALA A 318 -3.81 -28.58 6.62
N ILE A 319 -4.16 -28.17 7.84
CA ILE A 319 -3.79 -26.86 8.40
C ILE A 319 -2.26 -26.74 8.60
N PRO A 320 -1.57 -27.73 9.20
CA PRO A 320 -0.11 -27.69 9.28
C PRO A 320 0.57 -27.61 7.91
N GLU A 321 0.07 -28.34 6.90
CA GLU A 321 0.62 -28.29 5.55
C GLU A 321 0.38 -26.92 4.89
N MET A 322 -0.78 -26.28 5.12
CA MET A 322 -1.05 -24.91 4.60
C MET A 322 -0.07 -23.87 5.16
N TYR A 323 0.26 -23.94 6.46
CA TYR A 323 1.32 -23.10 7.03
C TYR A 323 2.71 -23.44 6.47
N LYS A 324 3.03 -24.74 6.33
CA LYS A 324 4.32 -25.20 5.82
C LYS A 324 4.54 -24.78 4.37
N THR A 325 3.53 -24.91 3.53
CA THR A 325 3.59 -24.60 2.09
C THR A 325 3.33 -23.13 1.79
N ARG A 326 2.89 -22.35 2.78
CA ARG A 326 2.52 -20.94 2.68
C ARG A 326 1.41 -20.71 1.66
N LEU A 327 0.27 -21.36 1.87
CA LEU A 327 -0.90 -21.26 0.99
C LEU A 327 -1.32 -19.79 0.81
N SER A 328 -1.00 -19.24 -0.35
CA SER A 328 -1.07 -17.80 -0.64
C SER A 328 -2.39 -17.41 -1.31
N TYR A 329 -2.92 -18.28 -2.17
CA TYR A 329 -4.18 -18.06 -2.87
C TYR A 329 -4.91 -19.37 -3.17
N ILE A 330 -6.22 -19.26 -3.43
CA ILE A 330 -7.02 -20.35 -4.00
C ILE A 330 -7.86 -19.82 -5.17
N ASN A 331 -7.82 -20.57 -6.27
CA ASN A 331 -8.75 -20.47 -7.38
C ASN A 331 -9.91 -21.44 -7.15
N GLY A 332 -11.13 -20.92 -7.00
CA GLY A 332 -12.31 -21.72 -6.67
C GLY A 332 -12.56 -21.85 -5.17
N ASN A 333 -13.24 -22.93 -4.75
CA ASN A 333 -13.66 -23.12 -3.36
C ASN A 333 -12.80 -24.17 -2.65
N ILE A 334 -12.49 -23.92 -1.38
CA ILE A 334 -12.03 -24.97 -0.46
C ILE A 334 -13.18 -25.95 -0.16
N PHE A 335 -12.88 -27.12 0.40
CA PHE A 335 -13.91 -28.14 0.64
C PHE A 335 -15.05 -27.64 1.54
N PRO A 336 -16.32 -27.69 1.10
CA PRO A 336 -17.48 -27.35 1.92
C PRO A 336 -17.62 -28.22 3.19
N LEU A 337 -17.08 -29.45 3.17
CA LEU A 337 -17.08 -30.35 4.34
C LEU A 337 -16.37 -29.74 5.56
N TYR A 338 -15.48 -28.75 5.38
CA TYR A 338 -14.85 -28.06 6.51
C TYR A 338 -15.84 -27.27 7.37
N ASN A 339 -17.10 -27.11 6.94
CA ASN A 339 -18.16 -26.58 7.78
C ASN A 339 -18.60 -27.57 8.88
N ASP A 340 -18.34 -28.88 8.70
CA ASP A 340 -18.67 -29.92 9.66
C ASP A 340 -17.63 -30.06 10.80
N TYR A 341 -16.51 -29.34 10.67
CA TYR A 341 -15.43 -29.32 11.66
C TYR A 341 -15.42 -27.99 12.40
N ILE A 342 -15.25 -28.04 13.72
CA ILE A 342 -15.13 -26.85 14.56
C ILE A 342 -13.65 -26.63 14.88
N PHE A 343 -13.14 -25.44 14.58
CA PHE A 343 -11.78 -25.07 14.89
C PHE A 343 -11.61 -24.93 16.40
N GLY A 344 -10.61 -25.61 16.94
CA GLY A 344 -10.28 -25.67 18.35
C GLY A 344 -8.77 -25.80 18.54
N LYS A 345 -8.34 -25.81 19.81
CA LYS A 345 -6.92 -25.85 20.19
C LYS A 345 -6.17 -27.06 19.61
N GLU A 346 -6.86 -28.15 19.31
CA GLU A 346 -6.33 -29.37 18.70
C GLU A 346 -5.83 -29.19 17.25
N TYR A 347 -6.36 -28.22 16.51
CA TYR A 347 -5.94 -27.89 15.14
C TYR A 347 -5.03 -26.66 15.08
N ASP A 348 -4.92 -25.94 16.20
CA ASP A 348 -4.12 -24.76 16.33
C ASP A 348 -2.63 -25.13 16.28
N THR A 349 -1.93 -24.64 15.26
CA THR A 349 -0.54 -24.98 14.99
C THR A 349 0.30 -23.72 14.87
N GLY A 350 1.48 -23.73 15.51
CA GLY A 350 2.39 -22.59 15.54
C GLY A 350 2.33 -21.76 16.83
N ASN A 351 3.07 -20.65 16.83
CA ASN A 351 3.19 -19.73 17.98
C ASN A 351 2.24 -18.51 17.89
N LYS A 352 1.11 -18.67 17.19
CA LYS A 352 0.16 -17.58 16.87
C LYS A 352 -1.04 -17.59 17.81
N ASP A 353 -1.64 -16.43 18.04
CA ASP A 353 -2.92 -16.34 18.75
C ASP A 353 -4.12 -16.44 17.79
N ASN A 354 -4.61 -17.68 17.58
CA ASN A 354 -5.80 -17.97 16.79
C ASN A 354 -7.07 -18.11 17.64
N THR A 355 -7.05 -17.66 18.91
CA THR A 355 -8.15 -17.93 19.87
C THR A 355 -9.49 -17.31 19.46
N ALA A 356 -9.48 -16.26 18.63
CA ALA A 356 -10.68 -15.67 18.03
C ALA A 356 -11.49 -16.66 17.18
N TYR A 357 -10.85 -17.70 16.65
CA TYR A 357 -11.48 -18.72 15.82
C TYR A 357 -11.92 -19.97 16.60
N TYR A 358 -11.66 -20.06 17.91
CA TYR A 358 -12.13 -21.20 18.69
C TYR A 358 -13.67 -21.22 18.73
N GLY A 359 -14.25 -22.34 18.29
CA GLY A 359 -15.70 -22.48 18.13
C GLY A 359 -16.25 -22.01 16.78
N GLN A 360 -15.42 -21.45 15.89
CA GLN A 360 -15.78 -21.21 14.49
C GLN A 360 -15.61 -22.49 13.66
N THR A 361 -16.16 -22.53 12.44
CA THR A 361 -15.90 -23.67 11.55
C THR A 361 -14.46 -23.64 11.02
N VAL A 362 -13.89 -24.81 10.74
CA VAL A 362 -12.60 -24.92 10.05
C VAL A 362 -12.66 -24.26 8.68
N PHE A 363 -13.81 -24.31 8.00
CA PHE A 363 -14.01 -23.60 6.73
C PHE A 363 -13.75 -22.11 6.89
N ARG A 364 -14.32 -21.49 7.93
CA ARG A 364 -14.13 -20.05 8.20
C ARG A 364 -12.66 -19.74 8.52
N PHE A 365 -12.04 -20.56 9.35
CA PHE A 365 -10.62 -20.42 9.69
C PHE A 365 -9.75 -20.46 8.44
N ILE A 366 -9.83 -21.53 7.63
CA ILE A 366 -9.03 -21.67 6.41
C ILE A 366 -9.31 -20.49 5.45
N ARG A 367 -10.58 -20.20 5.17
CA ARG A 367 -10.99 -19.12 4.25
C ARG A 367 -10.35 -17.78 4.61
N ASP A 368 -10.31 -17.44 5.90
CA ASP A 368 -9.82 -16.14 6.37
C ASP A 368 -8.28 -16.08 6.49
N HIS A 369 -7.61 -17.23 6.55
CA HIS A 369 -6.16 -17.36 6.73
C HIS A 369 -5.39 -17.66 5.43
N ILE A 370 -6.06 -17.91 4.29
CA ILE A 370 -5.38 -18.00 2.98
C ILE A 370 -4.66 -16.69 2.69
N GLY A 371 -3.36 -16.77 2.41
CA GLY A 371 -2.52 -15.58 2.29
C GLY A 371 -2.02 -15.07 3.65
N TYR A 372 -1.93 -13.76 3.78
CA TYR A 372 -1.49 -13.10 5.00
C TYR A 372 -2.66 -12.40 5.70
N ARG A 373 -2.57 -12.32 7.03
CA ARG A 373 -3.59 -11.70 7.89
C ARG A 373 -2.92 -11.03 9.08
N TYR A 374 -2.76 -9.71 9.02
CA TYR A 374 -2.08 -8.98 10.09
C TYR A 374 -3.04 -8.57 11.20
N VAL A 375 -2.61 -8.75 12.45
CA VAL A 375 -3.29 -8.32 13.66
C VAL A 375 -2.35 -7.44 14.47
N ILE A 376 -2.77 -6.24 14.83
CA ILE A 376 -2.05 -5.45 15.82
C ILE A 376 -2.33 -6.00 17.22
N ARG A 377 -1.27 -6.33 17.94
CA ARG A 377 -1.32 -6.94 19.28
C ARG A 377 -0.97 -5.97 20.40
N LYS A 378 -0.35 -4.85 20.04
CA LYS A 378 -0.04 -3.73 20.95
C LYS A 378 0.20 -2.47 20.13
N ALA A 379 -0.24 -1.32 20.63
CA ALA A 379 0.15 -0.01 20.11
C ALA A 379 0.23 0.99 21.27
N GLU A 380 1.35 1.71 21.35
CA GLU A 380 1.54 2.79 22.32
C GLU A 380 2.35 3.91 21.68
N ASN A 381 2.04 5.16 22.04
CA ASN A 381 2.71 6.33 21.50
C ASN A 381 2.93 7.41 22.57
N THR A 382 3.81 8.37 22.28
CA THR A 382 3.95 9.59 23.08
C THR A 382 2.62 10.33 23.17
N ALA A 383 2.14 10.59 24.38
CA ALA A 383 0.82 11.21 24.60
C ALA A 383 0.69 12.60 23.96
N GLY A 384 1.79 13.36 23.93
CA GLY A 384 1.85 14.66 23.28
C GLY A 384 3.27 15.07 22.98
N SER A 385 3.42 16.09 22.14
CA SER A 385 4.68 16.70 21.74
C SER A 385 4.42 18.18 21.40
N GLU A 386 5.44 19.02 21.48
CA GLU A 386 5.36 20.34 20.87
C GLU A 386 5.59 20.25 19.37
N GLN A 387 5.18 21.29 18.64
CA GLN A 387 5.65 21.57 17.27
C GLN A 387 7.18 21.40 17.15
N GLY A 388 7.67 20.79 16.07
CA GLY A 388 9.11 20.49 15.93
C GLY A 388 9.63 19.33 16.79
N GLY A 389 8.78 18.79 17.67
CA GLY A 389 9.11 17.73 18.61
C GLY A 389 9.28 16.36 17.95
N THR A 390 9.19 15.33 18.78
CA THR A 390 9.30 13.92 18.34
C THR A 390 8.03 13.15 18.68
N LEU A 391 7.64 12.28 17.76
CA LEU A 391 6.67 11.19 17.98
C LEU A 391 7.44 9.89 18.18
N THR A 392 7.30 9.26 19.34
CA THR A 392 7.76 7.87 19.55
C THR A 392 6.57 6.91 19.46
N LEU A 393 6.66 5.92 18.59
CA LEU A 393 5.68 4.86 18.39
C LEU A 393 6.28 3.50 18.76
N LYS A 394 5.52 2.68 19.49
CA LYS A 394 5.82 1.27 19.68
C LYS A 394 4.59 0.43 19.38
N PHE A 395 4.75 -0.63 18.60
CA PHE A 395 3.64 -1.52 18.30
C PHE A 395 4.12 -2.94 18.02
N ASP A 396 3.21 -3.89 18.18
CA ASP A 396 3.41 -5.30 17.88
C ASP A 396 2.45 -5.74 16.77
N LEU A 397 3.00 -6.32 15.71
CA LEU A 397 2.25 -6.84 14.58
C LEU A 397 2.44 -8.36 14.48
N GLU A 398 1.37 -9.11 14.31
CA GLU A 398 1.40 -10.57 14.13
C GLU A 398 0.72 -10.93 12.80
N ASN A 399 1.35 -11.77 11.97
CA ASN A 399 0.71 -12.34 10.78
C ASN A 399 0.07 -13.69 11.15
N THR A 400 -1.26 -13.77 11.31
CA THR A 400 -1.97 -15.03 11.59
C THR A 400 -2.12 -15.90 10.35
N GLY A 401 -2.12 -15.33 9.14
CA GLY A 401 -2.32 -16.05 7.86
C GLY A 401 -1.28 -17.14 7.53
N PHE A 402 -1.62 -17.99 6.55
CA PHE A 402 -0.81 -19.12 6.10
C PHE A 402 0.49 -18.70 5.40
N ALA A 403 0.50 -17.53 4.76
CA ALA A 403 1.61 -17.01 3.96
C ALA A 403 2.01 -15.59 4.37
N ASP A 404 3.14 -15.11 3.85
CA ASP A 404 3.54 -13.70 3.89
C ASP A 404 3.12 -12.98 2.60
N PRO A 405 3.09 -11.63 2.59
CA PRO A 405 3.09 -10.89 1.34
C PRO A 405 4.31 -11.28 0.49
N VAL A 406 4.07 -11.81 -0.71
CA VAL A 406 5.13 -12.23 -1.64
C VAL A 406 5.78 -11.02 -2.33
N PHE A 407 5.08 -9.89 -2.40
CA PHE A 407 5.59 -8.63 -2.93
C PHE A 407 6.30 -7.82 -1.83
N ASP A 408 7.26 -6.99 -2.23
CA ASP A 408 7.89 -6.02 -1.34
C ASP A 408 6.83 -5.10 -0.72
N THR A 409 6.91 -4.85 0.59
CA THR A 409 5.97 -3.97 1.29
C THR A 409 6.59 -2.61 1.59
N ALA A 410 5.86 -1.53 1.28
CA ALA A 410 6.14 -0.18 1.73
C ALA A 410 5.40 0.07 3.04
N ALA A 411 6.08 0.69 4.00
CA ALA A 411 5.47 1.14 5.24
C ALA A 411 5.53 2.66 5.36
N HIS A 412 4.41 3.27 5.76
CA HIS A 412 4.32 4.69 6.08
C HIS A 412 3.63 4.89 7.42
N ILE A 413 4.18 5.79 8.24
CA ILE A 413 3.42 6.39 9.34
C ILE A 413 2.74 7.63 8.78
N ILE A 414 1.47 7.79 9.12
CA ILE A 414 0.63 8.90 8.67
C ILE A 414 0.12 9.66 9.88
N LEU A 415 0.25 10.97 9.87
CA LEU A 415 -0.51 11.88 10.73
C LEU A 415 -1.68 12.43 9.94
N GLU A 416 -2.89 12.35 10.49
CA GLU A 416 -4.09 12.93 9.91
C GLU A 416 -4.82 13.80 10.93
N LYS A 417 -5.22 15.00 10.49
CA LYS A 417 -6.13 15.87 11.23
C LYS A 417 -6.89 16.71 10.23
N ASP A 418 -8.21 16.70 10.33
CA ASP A 418 -9.10 17.55 9.54
C ASP A 418 -8.78 17.50 8.03
N GLY A 419 -8.51 16.30 7.49
CA GLY A 419 -8.21 16.09 6.08
C GLY A 419 -6.82 16.54 5.62
N VAL A 420 -5.98 17.06 6.53
CA VAL A 420 -4.56 17.32 6.30
C VAL A 420 -3.76 16.09 6.70
N ILE A 421 -2.91 15.61 5.79
CA ILE A 421 -2.22 14.33 5.92
C ILE A 421 -0.72 14.54 5.74
N TYR A 422 0.07 14.16 6.73
CA TYR A 422 1.53 13.99 6.60
C TYR A 422 1.86 12.51 6.54
N ALA A 423 2.73 12.08 5.64
CA ALA A 423 3.15 10.68 5.54
C ALA A 423 4.67 10.58 5.48
N ALA A 424 5.24 9.82 6.42
CA ALA A 424 6.67 9.52 6.48
C ALA A 424 6.89 8.05 6.10
N PRO A 425 7.72 7.75 5.10
CA PRO A 425 8.13 6.38 4.86
C PRO A 425 8.97 5.88 6.05
N VAL A 426 8.70 4.67 6.49
CA VAL A 426 9.42 4.04 7.60
C VAL A 426 9.96 2.69 7.18
N ARG A 427 11.07 2.29 7.78
CA ARG A 427 11.55 0.91 7.77
C ARG A 427 11.61 0.45 9.20
N PHE A 428 10.81 -0.55 9.54
CA PHE A 428 11.07 -1.33 10.74
C PHE A 428 11.95 -2.51 10.32
N LYS A 429 13.06 -2.71 11.04
CA LYS A 429 14.04 -3.78 10.79
C LYS A 429 13.31 -5.12 10.78
N ASP A 430 13.24 -5.79 9.63
CA ASP A 430 12.94 -7.22 9.57
C ASP A 430 13.35 -7.85 8.23
N ASN A 431 14.66 -7.90 7.97
CA ASN A 431 15.17 -8.70 6.85
C ASN A 431 15.33 -10.19 7.22
N ASP A 432 15.07 -10.58 8.48
CA ASP A 432 15.40 -11.92 9.02
C ASP A 432 14.22 -12.69 9.63
N LYS A 433 13.00 -12.14 9.68
CA LYS A 433 11.83 -12.81 10.29
C LYS A 433 10.77 -13.19 9.28
N GLN A 434 10.21 -14.39 9.46
CA GLN A 434 9.32 -15.06 8.53
C GLN A 434 7.85 -14.96 8.99
N SER A 435 6.91 -15.42 8.16
CA SER A 435 5.56 -15.79 8.58
C SER A 435 5.63 -16.54 9.91
N GLN A 436 4.73 -16.20 10.84
CA GLN A 436 4.64 -16.73 12.22
C GLN A 436 5.40 -15.92 13.28
N ASP A 437 6.19 -14.91 12.93
CA ASP A 437 6.82 -14.06 13.92
C ASP A 437 5.98 -12.83 14.29
N ARG A 438 5.96 -12.54 15.60
CA ARG A 438 5.51 -11.25 16.10
C ARG A 438 6.62 -10.22 15.88
N ILE A 439 6.27 -9.17 15.16
CA ILE A 439 7.15 -8.05 14.82
C ILE A 439 6.92 -6.96 15.86
N SER A 440 7.93 -6.68 16.66
CA SER A 440 7.92 -5.56 17.62
C SER A 440 8.69 -4.38 17.04
N CYS A 441 8.00 -3.27 16.85
CA CYS A 441 8.52 -2.07 16.22
C CYS A 441 8.67 -0.95 17.24
N VAL A 442 9.77 -0.19 17.13
CA VAL A 442 9.96 1.09 17.80
C VAL A 442 10.39 2.09 16.74
N LEU A 443 9.59 3.13 16.53
CA LEU A 443 9.85 4.18 15.55
C LEU A 443 9.90 5.53 16.26
N GLN A 444 10.79 6.40 15.78
CA GLN A 444 10.86 7.80 16.18
C GLN A 444 10.76 8.66 14.93
N LEU A 445 9.88 9.66 14.97
CA LEU A 445 9.61 10.56 13.87
C LEU A 445 9.69 12.02 14.33
N HIS A 446 10.33 12.88 13.54
CA HIS A 446 10.29 14.32 13.71
C HIS A 446 8.94 14.85 13.24
N ILE A 447 8.35 15.74 14.02
CA ILE A 447 7.08 16.42 13.76
C ILE A 447 7.40 17.81 13.16
N PRO A 448 6.75 18.24 12.06
CA PRO A 448 7.04 19.53 11.45
C PRO A 448 6.94 20.71 12.44
N ASP A 449 7.83 21.68 12.29
CA ASP A 449 7.92 22.87 13.15
C ASP A 449 6.62 23.70 13.12
N CYS A 450 5.97 23.79 11.96
CA CYS A 450 4.76 24.61 11.78
C CYS A 450 3.45 23.79 11.71
N ILE A 451 3.45 22.52 12.12
CA ILE A 451 2.23 21.69 12.08
C ILE A 451 1.14 22.29 12.96
N ASP A 452 -0.12 22.23 12.54
CA ASP A 452 -1.23 22.77 13.35
C ASP A 452 -1.32 22.04 14.70
N THR A 453 -1.58 22.79 15.77
CA THR A 453 -1.77 22.22 17.11
C THR A 453 -3.09 21.46 17.25
N GLY A 454 -3.21 20.62 18.27
CA GLY A 454 -4.40 19.81 18.56
C GLY A 454 -4.15 18.31 18.48
N GLU A 455 -5.21 17.53 18.44
CA GLU A 455 -5.14 16.07 18.36
C GLU A 455 -4.95 15.61 16.92
N TRP A 456 -3.93 14.80 16.68
CA TRP A 456 -3.65 14.17 15.39
C TRP A 456 -3.81 12.66 15.50
N ASN A 457 -4.50 12.06 14.54
CA ASN A 457 -4.58 10.62 14.39
C ASN A 457 -3.28 10.09 13.80
N ILE A 458 -2.87 8.90 14.24
CA ILE A 458 -1.69 8.19 13.76
C ILE A 458 -2.16 6.92 13.05
N TYR A 459 -1.71 6.71 11.82
CA TYR A 459 -1.99 5.50 11.06
C TYR A 459 -0.70 4.83 10.58
N LEU A 460 -0.75 3.51 10.40
CA LEU A 460 0.23 2.71 9.67
C LEU A 460 -0.40 2.23 8.37
N ARG A 461 0.21 2.62 7.26
CA ARG A 461 -0.07 2.06 5.95
C ARG A 461 1.00 1.05 5.61
N LEU A 462 0.59 -0.19 5.40
CA LEU A 462 1.36 -1.20 4.67
C LEU A 462 0.73 -1.37 3.30
N SER A 463 1.54 -1.41 2.25
CA SER A 463 1.07 -1.59 0.87
C SER A 463 2.17 -2.22 0.03
N PRO A 464 1.89 -2.80 -1.14
CA PRO A 464 2.92 -3.14 -2.11
C PRO A 464 3.86 -1.95 -2.39
N LEU A 465 5.16 -2.17 -2.39
CA LEU A 465 6.20 -1.19 -2.63
C LEU A 465 6.29 -0.89 -4.13
N ALA A 466 6.25 0.39 -4.44
CA ALA A 466 6.43 0.91 -5.79
C ALA A 466 7.89 0.91 -6.28
N SER A 467 8.83 0.18 -5.65
CA SER A 467 10.23 0.09 -6.13
C SER A 467 10.33 -0.60 -7.50
N LEU A 468 9.24 -1.22 -7.96
CA LEU A 468 9.05 -1.64 -9.34
C LEU A 468 8.58 -0.52 -10.28
N PHE A 469 8.18 0.65 -9.79
CA PHE A 469 7.61 1.76 -10.56
C PHE A 469 8.60 2.90 -10.59
N ASP A 470 8.88 3.34 -11.81
CA ASP A 470 9.69 4.51 -12.07
C ASP A 470 8.95 5.76 -11.57
N THR A 471 9.05 6.01 -10.26
CA THR A 471 8.51 7.21 -9.59
C THR A 471 9.21 8.49 -10.05
N LYS A 472 10.17 8.40 -10.99
CA LYS A 472 10.76 9.56 -11.67
C LYS A 472 9.86 10.16 -12.74
N LYS A 473 8.71 9.56 -13.07
CA LYS A 473 7.68 10.28 -13.81
C LYS A 473 6.92 11.21 -12.85
N GLU A 474 7.45 12.43 -12.77
CA GLU A 474 6.81 13.61 -12.20
C GLU A 474 5.27 13.54 -12.30
N GLY A 475 4.60 13.34 -11.17
CA GLY A 475 3.14 13.41 -11.06
C GLY A 475 2.41 12.18 -10.49
N THR A 476 3.06 11.04 -10.25
CA THR A 476 2.40 9.89 -9.59
C THR A 476 2.49 9.95 -8.06
N GLU A 477 2.40 11.16 -7.49
CA GLU A 477 2.49 11.38 -6.06
C GLU A 477 1.42 10.55 -5.35
N GLN A 478 1.91 9.63 -4.50
CA GLN A 478 1.21 8.87 -3.47
C GLN A 478 0.58 7.55 -3.92
N ILE A 479 1.24 6.48 -3.48
CA ILE A 479 0.71 5.13 -3.26
C ILE A 479 -0.81 5.16 -3.11
N LEU A 480 -1.51 4.66 -4.13
CA LEU A 480 -2.96 4.64 -4.15
C LEU A 480 -3.46 3.90 -2.89
N PRO A 481 -4.32 4.50 -2.06
CA PRO A 481 -4.96 3.86 -0.90
C PRO A 481 -5.56 2.48 -1.18
N ARG A 482 -5.92 2.25 -2.45
CA ARG A 482 -6.57 1.04 -2.97
C ARG A 482 -5.77 -0.26 -2.76
N TYR A 483 -4.47 -0.18 -2.50
CA TYR A 483 -3.61 -1.34 -2.23
C TYR A 483 -3.14 -1.42 -0.77
N GLY A 484 -3.77 -0.67 0.14
CA GLY A 484 -3.48 -0.78 1.57
C GLY A 484 -3.83 -2.16 2.12
N ILE A 485 -2.96 -2.69 2.97
CA ILE A 485 -3.18 -3.95 3.69
C ILE A 485 -4.02 -3.65 4.93
N ARG A 486 -5.22 -4.23 4.99
CA ARG A 486 -6.14 -4.10 6.12
C ARG A 486 -5.80 -5.10 7.22
N PHE A 487 -5.73 -4.60 8.46
CA PHE A 487 -5.52 -5.43 9.64
C PHE A 487 -6.84 -5.99 10.14
N ALA A 488 -6.77 -7.19 10.73
CA ALA A 488 -7.90 -7.91 11.28
C ALA A 488 -8.27 -7.44 12.70
N ASN A 489 -8.26 -6.12 12.92
CA ASN A 489 -8.71 -5.49 14.16
C ASN A 489 -9.99 -4.68 13.93
N GLU A 490 -10.85 -4.63 14.93
CA GLU A 490 -12.11 -3.90 14.83
C GLU A 490 -11.87 -2.40 14.83
N GLY A 491 -12.49 -1.68 13.87
CA GLY A 491 -12.51 -0.21 13.87
C GLY A 491 -11.19 0.50 13.54
N VAL A 492 -10.15 -0.21 13.10
CA VAL A 492 -8.85 0.43 12.79
C VAL A 492 -8.69 0.87 11.33
N TRP A 493 -9.43 0.26 10.40
CA TRP A 493 -9.22 0.48 8.96
C TRP A 493 -9.84 1.80 8.49
N ASN A 494 -9.03 2.61 7.79
CA ASN A 494 -9.49 3.77 7.03
C ASN A 494 -9.22 3.51 5.54
N SER A 495 -10.29 3.31 4.75
CA SER A 495 -10.20 2.96 3.32
C SER A 495 -9.71 4.10 2.45
N GLN A 496 -10.02 5.35 2.81
CA GLN A 496 -9.55 6.53 2.10
C GLN A 496 -8.03 6.68 2.24
N LEU A 497 -7.46 6.36 3.40
CA LEU A 497 -6.00 6.35 3.61
C LEU A 497 -5.34 5.04 3.15
N GLY A 498 -6.11 3.95 3.07
CA GLY A 498 -5.58 2.60 2.89
C GLY A 498 -4.70 2.20 4.08
N ALA A 499 -5.08 2.61 5.29
CA ALA A 499 -4.21 2.56 6.46
C ALA A 499 -4.96 2.11 7.73
N ASN A 500 -4.20 1.64 8.72
CA ASN A 500 -4.73 1.13 9.98
C ASN A 500 -4.36 2.08 11.12
N TYR A 501 -5.35 2.48 11.92
CA TYR A 501 -5.19 3.38 13.06
C TYR A 501 -4.24 2.75 14.11
N LEU A 502 -3.29 3.55 14.58
CA LEU A 502 -2.29 3.17 15.57
C LEU A 502 -2.39 3.96 16.87
N GLY A 503 -3.15 5.04 16.94
CA GLY A 503 -3.22 5.90 18.12
C GLY A 503 -3.36 7.37 17.74
N ARG A 504 -3.09 8.24 18.71
CA ARG A 504 -3.27 9.69 18.57
C ARG A 504 -2.28 10.44 19.43
N ILE A 505 -1.86 11.60 18.95
CA ILE A 505 -0.89 12.47 19.63
C ILE A 505 -1.45 13.88 19.73
N LYS A 506 -1.32 14.47 20.91
CA LYS A 506 -1.62 15.89 21.12
C LYS A 506 -0.41 16.76 20.79
N ILE A 507 -0.53 17.61 19.78
CA ILE A 507 0.49 18.59 19.44
C ILE A 507 0.16 19.93 20.10
N THR A 508 1.13 20.51 20.80
CA THR A 508 1.03 21.85 21.41
C THR A 508 1.92 22.85 20.69
N ASP A 509 1.66 24.15 20.88
CA ASP A 509 2.51 25.20 20.34
C ASP A 509 3.93 25.03 20.86
N ALA A 510 4.92 25.21 19.98
CA ALA A 510 6.30 25.38 20.39
C ALA A 510 6.54 26.85 20.74
N HIS A 511 7.41 27.09 21.72
CA HIS A 511 7.83 28.46 22.04
C HIS A 511 8.58 29.11 20.88
N THR A 512 9.29 28.30 20.09
CA THR A 512 10.10 28.73 18.96
C THR A 512 9.99 27.73 17.84
N VAL A 513 9.64 28.22 16.65
CA VAL A 513 9.36 27.42 15.46
C VAL A 513 10.52 27.57 14.49
N GLY A 514 11.22 26.49 14.17
CA GLY A 514 12.32 26.46 13.21
C GLY A 514 11.84 26.48 11.76
N THR A 515 12.70 26.05 10.83
CA THR A 515 12.42 25.96 9.39
C THR A 515 12.29 24.51 8.91
N GLU A 516 12.23 23.54 9.83
CA GLU A 516 12.06 22.13 9.49
C GLU A 516 10.57 21.82 9.31
N ASN A 517 10.14 21.82 8.05
CA ASN A 517 8.73 21.63 7.68
C ASN A 517 8.39 20.16 7.35
N GLY A 518 9.37 19.25 7.47
CA GLY A 518 9.22 17.84 7.15
C GLY A 518 8.61 16.98 8.26
N PHE A 519 7.92 15.91 7.87
CA PHE A 519 7.55 14.80 8.75
C PHE A 519 8.34 13.57 8.33
N TYR A 520 9.24 13.10 9.20
CA TYR A 520 10.19 12.06 8.79
C TYR A 520 10.66 11.16 9.93
N SER A 521 11.12 9.95 9.61
CA SER A 521 11.75 9.04 10.56
C SER A 521 13.17 9.50 10.90
N ILE A 522 13.48 9.52 12.20
CA ILE A 522 14.79 9.94 12.74
C ILE A 522 15.86 8.83 12.57
N SER A 523 15.51 7.67 12.00
CA SER A 523 16.46 6.57 11.78
C SER A 523 17.45 6.85 10.63
N PRO A 524 18.75 6.53 10.78
CA PRO A 524 19.82 6.95 9.86
C PRO A 524 19.88 6.19 8.51
N CYS A 525 18.83 5.44 8.13
CA CYS A 525 18.90 4.51 7.00
C CYS A 525 18.30 5.01 5.67
N MET A 526 17.88 6.28 5.59
CA MET A 526 17.37 6.86 4.34
C MET A 526 18.08 8.17 4.00
N ASN A 527 18.57 8.27 2.75
CA ASN A 527 18.95 9.54 2.15
C ASN A 527 17.66 10.35 1.99
N TYR A 528 17.41 11.26 2.93
CA TYR A 528 16.17 11.99 3.07
C TYR A 528 16.05 13.12 2.02
N GLU A 529 14.90 13.19 1.35
CA GLU A 529 14.37 14.50 0.95
C GLU A 529 13.60 15.05 2.16
N PRO A 530 14.09 16.11 2.82
CA PRO A 530 13.57 16.55 4.11
C PRO A 530 12.14 17.11 4.04
N TYR A 531 11.63 17.52 2.87
CA TYR A 531 10.31 18.15 2.78
C TYR A 531 9.20 17.19 2.33
N THR A 532 8.57 16.49 3.28
CA THR A 532 7.29 15.80 3.02
C THR A 532 6.14 16.80 3.07
N ARG A 533 5.66 17.22 1.89
CA ARG A 533 4.50 18.11 1.76
C ARG A 533 3.22 17.43 2.26
N PRO A 534 2.40 18.10 3.09
CA PRO A 534 1.12 17.53 3.47
C PRO A 534 0.18 17.49 2.28
N TYR A 535 -0.71 16.50 2.31
CA TYR A 535 -1.68 16.26 1.27
C TYR A 535 -3.09 16.08 1.84
N THR A 536 -4.07 16.07 0.97
CA THR A 536 -5.46 15.82 1.29
C THR A 536 -6.07 14.85 0.30
N LEU A 537 -7.07 14.10 0.75
CA LEU A 537 -7.87 13.21 -0.07
C LEU A 537 -9.34 13.65 -0.12
N ASP A 538 -9.69 14.85 0.38
CA ASP A 538 -11.07 15.36 0.42
C ASP A 538 -11.73 15.43 -0.98
N SER A 539 -10.93 15.61 -2.03
CA SER A 539 -11.37 15.62 -3.43
C SER A 539 -11.45 14.22 -4.07
N SER A 540 -11.01 13.18 -3.35
CA SER A 540 -11.05 11.78 -3.79
C SER A 540 -12.24 11.07 -3.14
N THR A 541 -13.12 10.50 -3.96
CA THR A 541 -14.23 9.65 -3.50
C THR A 541 -13.85 8.18 -3.60
N VAL A 542 -13.99 7.45 -2.49
CA VAL A 542 -13.89 5.99 -2.49
C VAL A 542 -15.29 5.45 -2.75
N THR A 543 -15.38 4.30 -3.41
CA THR A 543 -16.64 3.58 -3.59
C THR A 543 -16.47 2.29 -2.83
N ASP A 544 -16.89 2.27 -1.57
CA ASP A 544 -16.77 1.14 -0.64
C ASP A 544 -18.08 0.82 0.10
N GLY A 545 -19.14 1.58 -0.18
CA GLY A 545 -20.46 1.40 0.38
C GLY A 545 -20.56 1.86 1.84
N LYS A 546 -19.59 2.63 2.34
CA LYS A 546 -19.53 3.11 3.72
C LYS A 546 -19.34 4.63 3.74
N LEU A 547 -19.55 5.24 4.90
CA LEU A 547 -19.11 6.61 5.17
C LEU A 547 -17.75 6.52 5.85
N SER A 548 -16.71 6.35 5.04
CA SER A 548 -15.38 5.99 5.55
C SER A 548 -14.69 7.16 6.26
N THR A 549 -15.04 8.40 5.86
CA THR A 549 -14.74 9.59 6.66
C THR A 549 -15.94 10.55 6.68
N PRO A 550 -16.09 11.39 7.72
CA PRO A 550 -17.11 12.45 7.73
C PRO A 550 -16.95 13.49 6.61
N ARG A 551 -15.81 13.50 5.91
CA ARG A 551 -15.47 14.46 4.86
C ARG A 551 -15.72 13.92 3.46
N GLU A 552 -15.89 12.61 3.33
CA GLU A 552 -16.12 11.92 2.06
C GLU A 552 -17.43 12.32 1.40
N TRP A 553 -18.50 12.55 2.17
CA TRP A 553 -19.79 13.08 1.68
C TRP A 553 -20.24 14.21 2.60
N GLN A 554 -20.32 15.42 2.06
CA GLN A 554 -20.62 16.64 2.79
C GLN A 554 -21.99 17.20 2.41
N GLU A 555 -22.47 18.18 3.19
CA GLU A 555 -23.76 18.84 2.94
C GLU A 555 -23.84 19.46 1.53
N LYS A 556 -22.71 19.91 0.97
CA LYS A 556 -22.65 20.46 -0.39
C LYS A 556 -22.98 19.43 -1.49
N ASP A 557 -22.84 18.15 -1.19
CA ASP A 557 -23.05 17.06 -2.15
C ASP A 557 -24.49 16.53 -2.13
N LEU A 558 -25.25 16.87 -1.08
CA LEU A 558 -26.62 16.41 -0.87
C LEU A 558 -27.58 17.09 -1.85
N ILE A 559 -28.27 16.30 -2.67
CA ILE A 559 -29.22 16.80 -3.68
C ILE A 559 -30.69 16.52 -3.34
N LEU A 560 -30.96 15.57 -2.44
CA LEU A 560 -32.33 15.22 -2.04
C LEU A 560 -32.37 14.55 -0.66
N THR A 561 -33.34 14.93 0.16
CA THR A 561 -33.68 14.28 1.44
C THR A 561 -35.17 13.93 1.48
N LYS A 562 -35.49 12.71 1.88
CA LYS A 562 -36.87 12.21 2.03
C LYS A 562 -36.96 11.32 3.27
N GLY A 563 -37.39 11.90 4.39
CA GLY A 563 -37.34 11.21 5.68
C GLY A 563 -35.89 10.94 6.07
N GLU A 564 -35.56 9.68 6.38
CA GLU A 564 -34.19 9.23 6.70
C GLU A 564 -33.36 8.90 5.44
N GLN A 565 -33.96 8.91 4.25
CA GLN A 565 -33.27 8.63 2.99
C GLN A 565 -32.65 9.90 2.42
N THR A 566 -31.44 9.77 1.90
CA THR A 566 -30.69 10.88 1.28
C THR A 566 -30.10 10.44 -0.05
N LEU A 567 -29.89 11.38 -0.96
CA LEU A 567 -29.20 11.18 -2.23
C LEU A 567 -28.19 12.31 -2.43
N SER A 568 -26.94 11.95 -2.70
CA SER A 568 -25.82 12.86 -2.88
C SER A 568 -25.08 12.57 -4.18
N VAL A 569 -24.46 13.58 -4.78
CA VAL A 569 -23.73 13.47 -6.03
C VAL A 569 -22.41 14.22 -5.96
N LYS A 570 -21.34 13.57 -6.43
CA LYS A 570 -19.99 14.12 -6.62
C LYS A 570 -19.49 13.80 -8.02
N ALA A 571 -18.45 14.48 -8.46
CA ALA A 571 -17.74 14.16 -9.69
C ALA A 571 -16.26 14.53 -9.57
N ASP A 572 -15.41 13.75 -10.23
CA ASP A 572 -14.01 14.09 -10.51
C ASP A 572 -13.83 14.28 -12.04
N GLU A 573 -12.62 14.20 -12.58
CA GLU A 573 -12.40 14.32 -14.03
C GLU A 573 -12.71 13.04 -14.83
N GLU A 574 -13.04 11.93 -14.17
CA GLU A 574 -13.24 10.62 -14.80
C GLU A 574 -14.66 10.07 -14.67
N ALA A 575 -15.36 10.39 -13.58
CA ALA A 575 -16.61 9.75 -13.22
C ALA A 575 -17.55 10.63 -12.40
N LEU A 576 -18.83 10.27 -12.48
CA LEU A 576 -19.87 10.66 -11.54
C LEU A 576 -19.92 9.64 -10.39
N TYR A 577 -20.01 10.14 -9.16
CA TYR A 577 -20.26 9.36 -7.96
C TYR A 577 -21.64 9.69 -7.41
N VAL A 578 -22.40 8.66 -7.06
CA VAL A 578 -23.76 8.80 -6.52
C VAL A 578 -23.87 7.98 -5.25
N MET A 579 -24.18 8.62 -4.13
CA MET A 579 -24.41 7.93 -2.86
C MET A 579 -25.86 8.10 -2.42
N ALA A 580 -26.48 7.01 -1.98
CA ALA A 580 -27.80 7.07 -1.35
C ALA A 580 -27.79 6.37 0.01
N LYS A 581 -28.51 6.97 0.97
CA LYS A 581 -28.95 6.28 2.19
C LYS A 581 -30.35 5.76 1.95
N LEU A 582 -30.50 4.44 1.99
CA LEU A 582 -31.73 3.71 1.72
C LEU A 582 -32.01 2.74 2.89
N PRO A 583 -33.22 2.17 2.98
CA PRO A 583 -33.51 1.13 3.95
C PRO A 583 -32.55 -0.06 3.86
N ASN A 584 -32.32 -0.75 4.98
CA ASN A 584 -31.36 -1.86 5.09
C ASN A 584 -32.03 -3.20 5.47
N ASP A 585 -33.31 -3.36 5.14
CA ASP A 585 -34.16 -4.49 5.52
C ASP A 585 -34.37 -5.52 4.39
N ALA A 586 -33.76 -5.30 3.22
CA ALA A 586 -33.83 -6.24 2.09
C ALA A 586 -33.06 -7.54 2.40
N ALA A 587 -33.68 -8.69 2.17
CA ALA A 587 -33.01 -9.98 2.31
C ALA A 587 -32.09 -10.30 1.10
N ALA A 588 -32.50 -9.91 -0.10
CA ALA A 588 -31.68 -10.02 -1.31
C ALA A 588 -31.69 -8.69 -2.09
N PRO A 589 -30.93 -7.67 -1.62
CA PRO A 589 -30.98 -6.32 -2.16
C PRO A 589 -30.55 -6.26 -3.63
N VAL A 590 -31.25 -5.42 -4.38
CA VAL A 590 -30.89 -4.97 -5.73
C VAL A 590 -30.87 -3.45 -5.76
N TYR A 591 -29.69 -2.88 -5.94
CA TYR A 591 -29.49 -1.45 -6.01
C TYR A 591 -29.49 -0.99 -7.47
N ASN A 592 -30.39 -0.06 -7.77
CA ASN A 592 -30.64 0.43 -9.12
C ASN A 592 -30.22 1.90 -9.24
N LEU A 593 -29.54 2.22 -10.33
CA LEU A 593 -29.23 3.57 -10.77
C LEU A 593 -29.82 3.81 -12.16
N GLU A 594 -30.66 4.83 -12.28
CA GLU A 594 -31.25 5.27 -13.54
C GLU A 594 -30.94 6.74 -13.79
N TRP A 595 -30.60 7.06 -15.04
CA TRP A 595 -30.50 8.45 -15.48
C TRP A 595 -31.18 8.63 -16.83
N TYR A 596 -31.74 9.83 -17.01
CA TYR A 596 -32.34 10.30 -18.25
C TYR A 596 -31.68 11.60 -18.67
N SER A 597 -31.23 11.67 -19.92
CA SER A 597 -30.66 12.87 -20.54
C SER A 597 -30.74 12.75 -22.06
N GLY A 598 -30.98 13.87 -22.76
CA GLY A 598 -30.88 13.90 -24.23
C GLY A 598 -31.90 13.00 -24.94
N GLY A 599 -33.03 12.69 -24.30
CA GLY A 599 -34.05 11.80 -24.87
C GLY A 599 -33.86 10.32 -24.57
N GLU A 600 -32.79 9.92 -23.88
CA GLU A 600 -32.46 8.52 -23.63
C GLU A 600 -32.46 8.15 -22.15
N ARG A 601 -32.92 6.93 -21.84
CA ARG A 601 -32.91 6.36 -20.47
C ARG A 601 -31.85 5.28 -20.37
N SER A 602 -30.96 5.42 -19.41
CA SER A 602 -29.98 4.40 -19.02
C SER A 602 -30.35 3.83 -17.65
N TRP A 603 -30.18 2.52 -17.48
CA TRP A 603 -30.53 1.78 -16.27
C TRP A 603 -29.50 0.69 -15.98
N LEU A 604 -28.80 0.87 -14.86
CA LEU A 604 -27.78 -0.01 -14.31
C LEU A 604 -28.28 -0.56 -12.97
N TYR A 605 -28.13 -1.86 -12.71
CA TYR A 605 -28.37 -2.41 -11.38
C TYR A 605 -27.36 -3.48 -10.99
N TYR A 606 -27.16 -3.61 -9.68
CA TYR A 606 -26.32 -4.63 -9.05
C TYR A 606 -27.15 -5.42 -8.05
N ALA A 607 -27.13 -6.74 -8.17
CA ALA A 607 -27.79 -7.66 -7.27
C ALA A 607 -26.79 -8.28 -6.28
N SER A 608 -27.26 -8.67 -5.10
CA SER A 608 -26.41 -9.25 -4.04
C SER A 608 -25.73 -10.57 -4.40
N ASN A 609 -26.18 -11.25 -5.46
CA ASN A 609 -25.55 -12.45 -6.00
C ASN A 609 -24.41 -12.15 -7.01
N GLY A 610 -24.03 -10.88 -7.18
CA GLY A 610 -22.99 -10.43 -8.10
C GLY A 610 -23.48 -10.20 -9.54
N TYR A 611 -24.76 -10.42 -9.84
CA TYR A 611 -25.30 -10.13 -11.16
C TYR A 611 -25.40 -8.62 -11.41
N VAL A 612 -24.92 -8.19 -12.58
CA VAL A 612 -24.96 -6.80 -13.03
C VAL A 612 -25.75 -6.72 -14.32
N TYR A 613 -26.70 -5.78 -14.39
CA TYR A 613 -27.45 -5.48 -15.61
C TYR A 613 -27.18 -4.05 -16.03
N PHE A 614 -26.99 -3.84 -17.33
CA PHE A 614 -27.01 -2.52 -17.93
C PHE A 614 -27.70 -2.57 -19.28
N ASN A 615 -28.56 -1.59 -19.57
CA ASN A 615 -29.31 -1.52 -20.83
C ASN A 615 -28.54 -0.87 -21.99
N ARG A 616 -27.20 -0.75 -21.89
CA ARG A 616 -26.29 -0.24 -22.94
C ARG A 616 -25.16 -1.24 -23.19
N ASP A 617 -24.30 -0.91 -24.16
CA ASP A 617 -23.26 -1.81 -24.68
C ASP A 617 -22.18 -2.22 -23.67
N SER A 618 -21.84 -1.34 -22.72
CA SER A 618 -20.77 -1.61 -21.74
C SER A 618 -20.98 -0.83 -20.44
N TYR A 619 -20.75 -1.51 -19.32
CA TYR A 619 -20.67 -0.91 -17.98
C TYR A 619 -19.22 -0.89 -17.45
N ALA A 620 -18.22 -0.96 -18.33
CA ALA A 620 -16.81 -0.99 -17.95
C ALA A 620 -16.45 0.22 -17.07
N GLY A 621 -15.78 -0.04 -15.94
CA GLY A 621 -15.41 0.99 -14.97
C GLY A 621 -16.55 1.49 -14.07
N CYS A 622 -17.80 1.02 -14.28
CA CYS A 622 -18.88 1.24 -13.32
C CYS A 622 -18.67 0.38 -12.07
N ARG A 623 -19.10 0.89 -10.92
CA ARG A 623 -19.07 0.18 -9.63
C ARG A 623 -20.31 0.45 -8.82
N CYS A 624 -20.65 -0.48 -7.95
CA CYS A 624 -21.66 -0.31 -6.91
C CYS A 624 -21.22 -1.08 -5.68
N GLU A 625 -21.06 -0.39 -4.56
CA GLU A 625 -20.74 -0.99 -3.26
C GLU A 625 -21.80 -0.55 -2.25
N TRP A 626 -22.12 -1.41 -1.29
CA TRP A 626 -23.13 -1.09 -0.28
C TRP A 626 -22.84 -1.75 1.07
N SER A 627 -23.19 -1.05 2.13
CA SER A 627 -23.11 -1.56 3.49
C SER A 627 -24.04 -0.77 4.40
N ASN A 628 -24.77 -1.44 5.29
CA ASN A 628 -25.56 -0.80 6.34
C ASN A 628 -26.50 0.32 5.86
N GLY A 629 -27.21 0.09 4.75
CA GLY A 629 -28.15 1.06 4.17
C GLY A 629 -27.50 2.19 3.35
N ILE A 630 -26.18 2.22 3.23
CA ILE A 630 -25.46 3.11 2.30
C ILE A 630 -25.20 2.33 1.02
N VAL A 631 -25.46 2.96 -0.12
CA VAL A 631 -25.03 2.49 -1.44
C VAL A 631 -24.29 3.59 -2.17
N GLU A 632 -23.20 3.23 -2.83
CA GLU A 632 -22.40 4.14 -3.63
C GLU A 632 -22.20 3.58 -5.03
N PHE A 633 -22.44 4.42 -6.04
CA PHE A 633 -22.17 4.13 -7.43
C PHE A 633 -21.03 5.00 -7.94
N ARG A 634 -20.22 4.42 -8.83
CA ARG A 634 -19.30 5.14 -9.70
C ARG A 634 -19.70 4.88 -11.15
N VAL A 635 -19.86 5.92 -11.95
CA VAL A 635 -20.18 5.82 -13.38
C VAL A 635 -19.19 6.68 -14.17
N PRO A 636 -18.28 6.07 -14.96
CA PRO A 636 -17.37 6.83 -15.82
C PRO A 636 -18.13 7.74 -16.78
N PHE A 637 -17.61 8.93 -17.09
CA PHE A 637 -18.26 9.86 -18.03
C PHE A 637 -18.45 9.26 -19.43
N GLU A 638 -17.53 8.39 -19.85
CA GLU A 638 -17.64 7.63 -21.11
C GLU A 638 -18.91 6.74 -21.14
N VAL A 639 -19.29 6.15 -20.00
CA VAL A 639 -20.50 5.34 -19.85
C VAL A 639 -21.73 6.21 -19.60
N LEU A 640 -21.57 7.30 -18.86
CA LEU A 640 -22.65 8.24 -18.54
C LEU A 640 -23.15 8.96 -19.80
N GLY A 641 -22.25 9.23 -20.74
CA GLY A 641 -22.51 10.01 -21.97
C GLY A 641 -22.64 11.51 -21.73
N LEU A 642 -22.15 12.00 -20.59
CA LEU A 642 -22.20 13.41 -20.16
C LEU A 642 -20.82 13.86 -19.67
N ARG A 643 -20.66 15.15 -19.42
CA ARG A 643 -19.43 15.79 -18.94
C ARG A 643 -19.66 16.55 -17.63
N PRO A 644 -18.59 16.87 -16.87
CA PRO A 644 -18.67 17.84 -15.78
C PRO A 644 -19.35 19.15 -16.20
N SER A 645 -20.05 19.79 -15.26
CA SER A 645 -20.89 21.00 -15.46
C SER A 645 -22.17 20.82 -16.28
N GLU A 646 -22.39 19.69 -16.95
CA GLU A 646 -23.67 19.40 -17.61
C GLU A 646 -24.76 19.05 -16.59
N ASN A 647 -26.01 18.90 -17.05
CA ASN A 647 -27.13 18.52 -16.20
C ASN A 647 -27.68 17.14 -16.59
N ILE A 648 -28.02 16.34 -15.59
CA ILE A 648 -28.82 15.13 -15.74
C ILE A 648 -30.28 15.52 -15.56
N GLU A 649 -31.12 15.30 -16.58
CA GLU A 649 -32.53 15.72 -16.54
C GLU A 649 -33.32 15.00 -15.44
N SER A 650 -33.03 13.71 -15.22
CA SER A 650 -33.56 12.94 -14.09
C SER A 650 -32.55 11.90 -13.64
N LEU A 651 -32.26 11.86 -12.34
CA LEU A 651 -31.42 10.85 -11.68
C LEU A 651 -32.26 10.13 -10.63
N ARG A 652 -32.25 8.79 -10.66
CA ARG A 652 -33.03 7.97 -9.74
C ARG A 652 -32.18 6.83 -9.17
N VAL A 653 -32.23 6.69 -7.85
CA VAL A 653 -31.65 5.55 -7.13
C VAL A 653 -32.76 4.85 -6.35
N PHE A 654 -32.88 3.54 -6.52
CA PHE A 654 -33.90 2.77 -5.82
C PHE A 654 -33.43 1.37 -5.42
N LEU A 655 -33.98 0.88 -4.30
CA LEU A 655 -33.69 -0.43 -3.73
C LEU A 655 -34.89 -1.35 -3.92
N GLN A 656 -34.64 -2.56 -4.42
CA GLN A 656 -35.61 -3.64 -4.47
C GLN A 656 -35.12 -4.87 -3.70
N ASP A 657 -36.04 -5.72 -3.25
CA ASP A 657 -35.72 -7.05 -2.71
C ASP A 657 -36.09 -8.13 -3.72
N SER A 658 -35.08 -8.77 -4.32
CA SER A 658 -35.28 -9.83 -5.32
C SER A 658 -35.86 -11.12 -4.73
N SER A 659 -35.76 -11.31 -3.41
CA SER A 659 -36.36 -12.47 -2.73
C SER A 659 -37.85 -12.28 -2.41
N ASP A 660 -38.33 -11.03 -2.39
CA ASP A 660 -39.72 -10.66 -2.14
C ASP A 660 -40.36 -10.06 -3.40
N SER A 661 -40.36 -10.82 -4.50
CA SER A 661 -41.00 -10.43 -5.78
C SER A 661 -40.59 -9.04 -6.30
N TRP A 662 -39.33 -8.65 -6.12
CA TRP A 662 -38.78 -7.35 -6.53
C TRP A 662 -39.46 -6.15 -5.86
N LYS A 663 -39.96 -6.34 -4.63
CA LYS A 663 -40.59 -5.29 -3.83
C LYS A 663 -39.69 -4.06 -3.70
N LEU A 664 -40.25 -2.89 -3.99
CA LEU A 664 -39.58 -1.60 -3.84
C LEU A 664 -39.53 -1.20 -2.36
N LEU A 665 -38.32 -0.95 -1.84
CA LEU A 665 -38.08 -0.59 -0.44
C LEU A 665 -37.64 0.87 -0.28
N GLY A 666 -36.82 1.38 -1.21
CA GLY A 666 -36.37 2.76 -1.23
C GLY A 666 -36.43 3.34 -2.64
N ASP A 667 -36.76 4.62 -2.79
CA ASP A 667 -36.88 5.30 -4.09
C ASP A 667 -36.63 6.81 -3.95
N MET A 668 -35.51 7.23 -4.51
CA MET A 668 -34.99 8.59 -4.50
C MET A 668 -34.85 9.06 -5.95
N THR A 669 -35.65 10.06 -6.36
CA THR A 669 -35.59 10.64 -7.72
C THR A 669 -35.41 12.15 -7.62
N SER A 670 -34.37 12.69 -8.27
CA SER A 670 -34.12 14.12 -8.42
C SER A 670 -34.12 14.53 -9.89
N LYS A 671 -34.56 15.75 -10.18
CA LYS A 671 -34.64 16.31 -11.54
C LYS A 671 -33.63 17.44 -11.71
N ASN A 672 -33.11 17.61 -12.92
CA ASN A 672 -32.13 18.65 -13.28
C ASN A 672 -30.92 18.66 -12.33
N VAL A 673 -30.32 17.49 -12.13
CA VAL A 673 -29.14 17.34 -11.26
C VAL A 673 -27.93 17.93 -11.99
N HIS A 674 -27.31 18.95 -11.40
CA HIS A 674 -26.07 19.52 -11.91
C HIS A 674 -24.89 18.58 -11.59
N ILE A 675 -24.07 18.28 -12.59
CA ILE A 675 -22.85 17.50 -12.41
C ILE A 675 -21.75 18.45 -11.90
N PRO A 676 -21.17 18.22 -10.72
CA PRO A 676 -20.07 19.03 -10.21
C PRO A 676 -18.88 19.06 -11.17
N SER A 677 -18.11 20.14 -11.14
CA SER A 677 -16.90 20.30 -11.96
C SER A 677 -15.73 20.78 -11.10
N GLU A 678 -15.55 20.18 -9.93
CA GLU A 678 -14.39 20.47 -9.08
C GLU A 678 -13.16 19.72 -9.63
N LEU A 679 -11.99 20.36 -9.60
CA LEU A 679 -10.75 19.70 -9.96
C LEU A 679 -10.22 18.90 -8.77
N THR A 680 -9.73 17.68 -9.02
CA THR A 680 -9.06 16.88 -8.00
C THR A 680 -7.71 17.48 -7.67
N VAL A 681 -7.48 17.69 -6.37
CA VAL A 681 -6.29 18.31 -5.81
C VAL A 681 -5.87 17.53 -4.59
N TYR A 682 -4.58 17.18 -4.54
CA TYR A 682 -4.00 16.45 -3.43
C TYR A 682 -3.19 17.33 -2.49
N SER A 683 -2.89 18.58 -2.83
CA SER A 683 -2.19 19.49 -1.91
C SER A 683 -3.08 19.95 -0.77
N ALA A 684 -2.61 19.80 0.48
CA ALA A 684 -3.24 20.39 1.64
C ALA A 684 -2.60 21.73 2.01
N PRO A 685 -3.40 22.74 2.44
CA PRO A 685 -2.84 23.96 3.00
C PRO A 685 -2.15 23.67 4.33
N HIS A 686 -1.01 24.31 4.56
CA HIS A 686 -0.28 24.19 5.81
C HIS A 686 0.53 25.45 6.11
N SER A 687 0.81 25.67 7.39
CA SER A 687 1.71 26.73 7.81
C SER A 687 3.15 26.27 7.65
N ILE A 688 4.05 27.15 7.19
CA ILE A 688 5.48 26.87 7.07
C ILE A 688 6.32 28.09 7.46
N ARG A 689 7.54 27.81 7.89
CA ARG A 689 8.59 28.82 8.02
C ARG A 689 9.72 28.43 7.09
N ILE A 690 10.19 29.35 6.26
CA ILE A 690 11.17 29.06 5.22
C ILE A 690 12.55 29.64 5.56
N PRO A 691 13.64 29.04 5.08
CA PRO A 691 14.98 29.53 5.33
C PRO A 691 15.24 30.88 4.65
N GLU A 692 15.92 31.79 5.34
CA GLU A 692 16.35 33.06 4.79
C GLU A 692 17.49 32.85 3.79
N ASN A 693 17.43 33.53 2.64
CA ASN A 693 18.47 33.47 1.60
C ASN A 693 18.76 32.09 0.98
N ALA A 694 17.94 31.07 1.26
CA ALA A 694 18.02 29.76 0.61
C ALA A 694 16.77 29.51 -0.24
N PRO A 695 16.90 29.03 -1.51
CA PRO A 695 15.75 28.80 -2.36
C PRO A 695 14.73 27.84 -1.74
N PHE A 696 13.45 28.20 -1.79
CA PHE A 696 12.36 27.34 -1.31
C PHE A 696 11.30 27.15 -2.40
N THR A 697 10.91 25.90 -2.67
CA THR A 697 9.98 25.56 -3.76
C THR A 697 8.64 25.09 -3.22
N LEU A 698 7.60 25.88 -3.53
CA LEU A 698 6.20 25.49 -3.41
C LEU A 698 5.77 24.71 -4.65
N SER A 699 4.85 23.77 -4.48
CA SER A 699 4.26 23.02 -5.60
C SER A 699 2.81 22.67 -5.31
N VAL A 700 2.10 22.30 -6.37
CA VAL A 700 0.75 21.75 -6.29
C VAL A 700 0.71 20.32 -6.85
N SER A 701 -0.05 19.46 -6.21
CA SER A 701 -0.25 18.06 -6.57
C SER A 701 -1.66 17.84 -7.15
N VAL A 702 -1.70 17.32 -8.38
CA VAL A 702 -2.92 17.06 -9.18
C VAL A 702 -2.72 15.78 -9.99
N PRO A 703 -3.80 15.05 -10.36
CA PRO A 703 -3.69 13.78 -11.07
C PRO A 703 -3.30 13.90 -12.55
N LYS A 704 -3.49 15.06 -13.20
CA LYS A 704 -3.18 15.29 -14.63
C LYS A 704 -2.16 16.41 -14.80
N ASN A 705 -1.25 16.25 -15.76
CA ASN A 705 -0.20 17.22 -16.07
C ASN A 705 -0.64 18.33 -17.05
N ASP A 706 -1.79 18.17 -17.72
CA ASP A 706 -2.32 19.14 -18.69
C ASP A 706 -3.14 20.24 -17.98
N MET A 707 -2.49 20.98 -17.09
CA MET A 707 -3.09 22.11 -16.35
C MET A 707 -2.31 23.39 -16.64
N GLN A 708 -3.01 24.52 -16.71
CA GLN A 708 -2.41 25.86 -16.62
C GLN A 708 -2.38 26.29 -15.16
N TYR A 709 -1.29 26.97 -14.77
CA TYR A 709 -1.05 27.42 -13.41
C TYR A 709 -0.90 28.95 -13.39
N LEU A 710 -1.36 29.58 -12.31
CA LEU A 710 -1.03 30.96 -11.98
C LEU A 710 -0.94 31.09 -10.46
N TRP A 711 0.24 31.40 -9.94
CA TRP A 711 0.46 31.56 -8.50
C TRP A 711 0.05 32.94 -8.01
N TYR A 712 -0.35 33.00 -6.74
CA TYR A 712 -0.79 34.19 -6.05
C TYR A 712 -0.12 34.28 -4.68
N LEU A 713 0.23 35.50 -4.28
CA LEU A 713 0.61 35.86 -2.91
C LEU A 713 -0.42 36.85 -2.36
N ASN A 714 -1.06 36.50 -1.24
CA ASN A 714 -2.09 37.31 -0.59
C ASN A 714 -3.21 37.74 -1.56
N GLY A 715 -3.59 36.84 -2.47
CA GLY A 715 -4.61 37.06 -3.50
C GLY A 715 -4.17 37.91 -4.71
N SER A 716 -2.92 38.36 -4.76
CA SER A 716 -2.36 39.07 -5.93
C SER A 716 -1.56 38.12 -6.81
N PRO A 717 -1.71 38.13 -8.15
CA PRO A 717 -0.99 37.23 -9.03
C PRO A 717 0.52 37.51 -8.99
N ILE A 718 1.32 36.46 -9.08
CA ILE A 718 2.78 36.54 -9.15
C ILE A 718 3.19 36.45 -10.62
N ASP A 719 3.80 37.51 -11.13
CA ASP A 719 4.21 37.61 -12.54
C ASP A 719 5.18 36.48 -12.93
N GLY A 720 4.85 35.76 -14.01
CA GLY A 720 5.69 34.69 -14.56
C GLY A 720 5.67 33.37 -13.77
N ALA A 721 4.90 33.28 -12.69
CA ALA A 721 4.71 32.05 -11.93
C ALA A 721 3.57 31.22 -12.54
N ASP A 722 3.84 30.59 -13.69
CA ASP A 722 2.86 29.87 -14.52
C ASP A 722 3.11 28.35 -14.62
N ARG A 723 3.97 27.83 -13.74
CA ARG A 723 4.34 26.41 -13.66
C ARG A 723 3.71 25.73 -12.45
N ARG A 724 3.71 24.39 -12.47
CA ARG A 724 3.30 23.54 -11.33
C ARG A 724 4.08 23.84 -10.05
N GLU A 725 5.31 24.29 -10.19
CA GLU A 725 6.19 24.67 -9.09
C GLU A 725 6.51 26.15 -9.13
N TYR A 726 6.63 26.75 -7.95
CA TYR A 726 7.06 28.13 -7.76
C TYR A 726 8.20 28.18 -6.74
N THR A 727 9.38 28.62 -7.21
CA THR A 727 10.58 28.74 -6.38
C THR A 727 10.78 30.18 -5.95
N ILE A 728 10.81 30.41 -4.63
CA ILE A 728 11.26 31.65 -4.01
C ILE A 728 12.78 31.58 -3.93
N ILE A 729 13.49 32.34 -4.77
CA ILE A 729 14.95 32.20 -4.96
C ILE A 729 15.75 32.72 -3.76
N SER A 730 15.31 33.83 -3.16
CA SER A 730 15.99 34.46 -2.03
C SER A 730 14.94 34.97 -1.04
N PRO A 731 14.43 34.09 -0.17
CA PRO A 731 13.38 34.46 0.77
C PRO A 731 13.80 35.55 1.75
N ASP A 732 12.90 36.49 1.97
CA ASP A 732 12.96 37.54 2.99
C ASP A 732 11.58 37.75 3.64
N SER A 733 11.46 38.70 4.57
CA SER A 733 10.20 38.96 5.27
C SER A 733 9.04 39.36 4.36
N SER A 734 9.29 39.88 3.16
CA SER A 734 8.25 40.22 2.18
C SER A 734 7.61 38.98 1.52
N CYS A 735 8.28 37.82 1.63
CA CYS A 735 7.77 36.55 1.13
C CYS A 735 6.70 35.94 2.05
N THR A 736 6.41 36.53 3.21
CA THR A 736 5.41 36.02 4.15
C THR A 736 3.98 36.24 3.65
N GLY A 737 3.08 35.34 4.03
CA GLY A 737 1.66 35.40 3.67
C GLY A 737 1.12 34.11 3.04
N THR A 738 -0.09 34.21 2.50
CA THR A 738 -0.80 33.06 1.93
C THR A 738 -0.46 32.90 0.45
N TYR A 739 0.07 31.73 0.10
CA TYR A 739 0.29 31.31 -1.28
C TYR A 739 -0.83 30.41 -1.75
N SER A 740 -1.35 30.72 -2.94
CA SER A 740 -2.36 29.91 -3.62
C SER A 740 -2.04 29.80 -5.11
N VAL A 741 -2.56 28.78 -5.76
CA VAL A 741 -2.43 28.58 -7.20
C VAL A 741 -3.81 28.43 -7.83
N GLN A 742 -4.05 29.15 -8.91
CA GLN A 742 -5.20 28.91 -9.77
C GLN A 742 -4.83 27.82 -10.77
N LEU A 743 -5.62 26.75 -10.78
CA LEU A 743 -5.56 25.67 -11.76
C LEU A 743 -6.61 25.91 -12.84
N THR A 744 -6.25 25.69 -14.10
CA THR A 744 -7.21 25.69 -15.22
C THR A 744 -6.97 24.47 -16.09
N ASN A 745 -8.00 23.62 -16.28
CA ASN A 745 -7.91 22.47 -17.18
C ASN A 745 -8.17 22.87 -18.65
N ALA A 746 -8.03 21.91 -19.58
CA ALA A 746 -8.24 22.13 -21.01
C ALA A 746 -9.67 22.60 -21.36
N GLU A 747 -10.67 22.24 -20.54
CA GLU A 747 -12.07 22.62 -20.67
C GLU A 747 -12.36 24.03 -20.10
N GLY A 748 -11.40 24.68 -19.45
CA GLY A 748 -11.53 26.02 -18.87
C GLY A 748 -12.12 26.06 -17.46
N VAL A 749 -12.31 24.90 -16.81
CA VAL A 749 -12.70 24.80 -15.40
C VAL A 749 -11.57 25.34 -14.53
N ARG A 750 -11.90 26.21 -13.58
CA ARG A 750 -10.92 26.87 -12.71
C ARG A 750 -11.12 26.50 -11.25
N SER A 751 -10.02 26.25 -10.54
CA SER A 751 -10.02 26.06 -9.08
C SER A 751 -8.90 26.88 -8.44
N MET A 752 -9.18 27.51 -7.29
CA MET A 752 -8.17 28.21 -6.49
C MET A 752 -7.77 27.32 -5.32
N VAL A 753 -6.50 26.92 -5.26
CA VAL A 753 -5.97 26.01 -4.25
C VAL A 753 -5.04 26.80 -3.32
N LYS A 754 -5.35 26.82 -2.02
CA LYS A 754 -4.42 27.32 -1.00
C LYS A 754 -3.32 26.28 -0.77
N ILE A 755 -2.06 26.68 -0.89
CA ILE A 755 -0.89 25.78 -0.80
C ILE A 755 -0.19 25.91 0.55
N ALA A 756 0.15 27.12 0.95
CA ALA A 756 0.88 27.34 2.20
C ALA A 756 0.61 28.73 2.77
N ASP A 757 0.66 28.85 4.09
CA ASP A 757 0.85 30.12 4.80
C ASP A 757 2.31 30.19 5.25
N ILE A 758 3.09 31.10 4.64
CA ILE A 758 4.46 31.37 5.08
C ILE A 758 4.39 32.31 6.26
N VAL A 759 4.48 31.75 7.47
CA VAL A 759 4.31 32.48 8.73
C VAL A 759 5.59 33.22 9.16
N GLY A 760 6.73 32.88 8.56
CA GLY A 760 7.98 33.57 8.80
C GLY A 760 9.11 33.13 7.89
N VAL A 761 10.18 33.91 7.91
CA VAL A 761 11.49 33.58 7.33
C VAL A 761 12.51 33.59 8.46
N GLY A 762 13.47 32.68 8.47
CA GLY A 762 14.48 32.59 9.53
C GLY A 762 15.75 31.89 9.07
N ASP A 763 16.86 32.12 9.79
CA ASP A 763 18.15 31.50 9.50
C ASP A 763 18.08 29.97 9.71
N GLU A 764 18.57 29.18 8.74
CA GLU A 764 18.74 27.72 8.85
C GLU A 764 19.59 27.33 10.07
N ASN A 765 20.45 28.24 10.54
CA ASN A 765 21.35 28.03 11.68
C ASN A 765 20.76 28.42 13.03
N LEU A 766 19.49 28.83 13.12
CA LEU A 766 18.77 28.84 14.40
C LEU A 766 18.37 27.40 14.77
N THR A 767 19.37 26.52 14.86
CA THR A 767 19.26 25.27 15.60
C THR A 767 18.85 25.64 17.02
N LYS A 768 17.68 25.15 17.43
CA LYS A 768 17.23 24.91 18.82
C LYS A 768 18.02 25.74 19.85
N TYR A 769 17.45 26.85 20.32
CA TYR A 769 18.04 27.71 21.37
C TYR A 769 18.80 26.85 22.38
N SER A 770 20.07 27.20 22.58
CA SER A 770 20.98 26.56 23.53
C SER A 770 20.26 26.17 24.82
N GLU A 771 20.33 24.91 25.25
CA GLU A 771 19.89 24.48 26.59
C GLU A 771 21.05 24.62 27.61
N LEU A 772 22.12 25.37 27.25
CA LEU A 772 23.30 25.55 28.09
C LEU A 772 22.94 26.42 29.29
N ARG A 773 23.14 25.89 30.50
CA ARG A 773 22.95 26.67 31.72
C ARG A 773 23.92 27.84 31.78
N GLY A 774 23.43 29.02 32.15
CA GLY A 774 24.17 30.29 32.17
C GLY A 774 24.11 31.08 30.87
N ASP A 775 23.70 30.46 29.76
CA ASP A 775 23.60 31.11 28.44
C ASP A 775 22.22 31.78 28.30
N THR A 776 22.12 32.99 28.84
CA THR A 776 20.89 33.77 28.93
C THR A 776 20.52 34.38 27.59
N ASN A 777 21.51 34.73 26.76
CA ASN A 777 21.28 35.31 25.44
C ASN A 777 21.07 34.25 24.34
N CYS A 778 21.29 32.97 24.68
CA CYS A 778 21.15 31.78 23.86
C CYS A 778 22.09 31.70 22.64
N ASP A 779 23.33 32.19 22.78
CA ASP A 779 24.34 32.21 21.70
C ASP A 779 25.29 30.99 21.69
N ASN A 780 25.01 29.98 22.54
CA ASN A 780 25.82 28.79 22.83
C ASN A 780 27.12 29.04 23.59
N ASN A 781 27.32 30.24 24.17
CA ASN A 781 28.42 30.52 25.07
C ASN A 781 27.89 31.06 26.40
N VAL A 782 28.63 30.82 27.48
CA VAL A 782 28.39 31.48 28.77
C VAL A 782 29.46 32.54 28.91
N ASP A 783 29.07 33.82 28.86
CA ASP A 783 29.96 34.95 29.03
C ASP A 783 29.32 36.13 29.78
N LEU A 784 30.00 37.28 29.83
CA LEU A 784 29.53 38.42 30.62
C LEU A 784 28.23 39.02 30.04
N SER A 785 27.97 38.85 28.75
CA SER A 785 26.78 39.37 28.09
C SER A 785 25.50 38.71 28.62
N ASP A 786 25.57 37.46 29.06
CA ASP A 786 24.46 36.75 29.70
C ASP A 786 24.05 37.41 31.01
N ALA A 787 25.03 37.62 31.89
CA ALA A 787 24.80 38.31 33.16
C ALA A 787 24.28 39.74 32.93
N ILE A 788 24.77 40.43 31.88
CA ILE A 788 24.30 41.76 31.50
C ILE A 788 22.85 41.72 31.05
N LEU A 789 22.45 40.73 30.25
CA LEU A 789 21.08 40.59 29.78
C LEU A 789 20.11 40.35 30.94
N ILE A 790 20.49 39.52 31.93
CA ILE A 790 19.72 39.36 33.18
C ILE A 790 19.55 40.71 33.88
N MET A 791 20.63 41.45 34.10
CA MET A 791 20.59 42.75 34.76
C MET A 791 19.74 43.77 34.00
N GLN A 792 19.80 43.78 32.67
CA GLN A 792 19.03 44.66 31.80
C GLN A 792 17.53 44.30 31.82
N ALA A 793 17.20 43.01 31.75
CA ALA A 793 15.83 42.50 31.79
C ALA A 793 15.15 42.83 33.13
N LEU A 794 15.87 42.71 34.24
CA LEU A 794 15.36 43.06 35.57
C LEU A 794 15.22 44.58 35.77
N SER A 795 16.14 45.37 35.19
CA SER A 795 16.16 46.83 35.38
C SER A 795 15.22 47.58 34.44
N ASN A 796 14.95 47.03 33.24
CA ASN A 796 14.05 47.63 32.26
C ASN A 796 13.30 46.55 31.46
N PRO A 797 12.33 45.86 32.09
CA PRO A 797 11.64 44.72 31.49
C PRO A 797 10.81 45.09 30.25
N ASN A 798 10.32 46.33 30.14
CA ASN A 798 9.59 46.79 28.95
C ASN A 798 10.49 46.85 27.69
N LYS A 799 11.81 46.92 27.88
CA LYS A 799 12.77 46.93 26.78
C LYS A 799 13.47 45.58 26.61
N TYR A 800 13.89 44.96 27.70
CA TYR A 800 14.76 43.78 27.70
C TYR A 800 14.18 42.54 28.38
N GLY A 801 12.96 42.59 28.92
CA GLY A 801 12.28 41.41 29.48
C GLY A 801 11.72 40.49 28.39
N GLU A 802 11.03 39.41 28.78
CA GLU A 802 10.47 38.41 27.83
C GLU A 802 9.55 38.97 26.74
N ASN A 803 8.90 40.11 27.00
CA ASN A 803 8.05 40.82 26.04
C ASN A 803 8.64 42.20 25.67
N GLY A 804 9.97 42.29 25.68
CA GLY A 804 10.72 43.53 25.47
C GLY A 804 10.62 44.05 24.03
N THR A 805 10.87 45.35 23.86
CA THR A 805 10.87 46.01 22.54
C THR A 805 12.22 45.95 21.82
N ASP A 806 13.29 45.53 22.48
CA ASP A 806 14.64 45.42 21.90
C ASP A 806 14.82 44.09 21.18
N SER A 807 15.49 44.06 20.02
CA SER A 807 15.65 42.83 19.23
C SER A 807 16.42 41.72 19.96
N ASN A 808 17.20 42.08 20.99
CA ASN A 808 17.97 41.15 21.81
C ASN A 808 17.41 41.08 23.25
N HIS A 809 16.09 41.27 23.42
CA HIS A 809 15.46 41.12 24.71
C HIS A 809 15.57 39.67 25.23
N LEU A 810 15.47 39.49 26.55
CA LEU A 810 15.48 38.18 27.19
C LEU A 810 14.42 37.28 26.55
N THR A 811 14.78 36.05 26.18
CA THR A 811 13.82 35.06 25.68
C THR A 811 13.30 34.19 26.83
N HIS A 812 12.22 33.44 26.62
CA HIS A 812 11.75 32.48 27.63
C HIS A 812 12.81 31.42 27.95
N GLN A 813 13.49 30.89 26.93
CA GLN A 813 14.60 29.95 27.09
C GLN A 813 15.79 30.62 27.78
N GLY A 814 16.12 31.85 27.41
CA GLY A 814 17.16 32.64 28.07
C GLY A 814 16.88 32.86 29.55
N ARG A 815 15.61 33.06 29.94
CA ARG A 815 15.20 33.10 31.34
C ARG A 815 15.44 31.77 32.04
N ILE A 816 15.14 30.64 31.40
CA ILE A 816 15.35 29.30 31.97
C ILE A 816 16.85 28.98 32.09
N ASN A 817 17.65 29.33 31.09
CA ASN A 817 19.09 29.11 31.09
C ASN A 817 19.80 29.99 32.10
N GLY A 818 19.37 31.25 32.20
CA GLY A 818 19.91 32.24 33.13
C GLY A 818 19.52 31.99 34.58
N ASP A 819 18.49 31.20 34.87
CA ASP A 819 18.06 30.82 36.22
C ASP A 819 18.99 29.70 36.78
N VAL A 820 20.16 30.14 37.24
CA VAL A 820 21.31 29.30 37.59
C VAL A 820 21.58 29.21 39.09
N GLN A 821 20.90 30.02 39.90
CA GLN A 821 21.05 30.15 41.34
C GLN A 821 19.71 29.86 42.03
N GLY A 822 19.71 29.37 43.28
CA GLY A 822 18.45 29.22 44.04
C GLY A 822 17.59 27.99 43.69
N GLY A 823 18.02 27.16 42.73
CA GLY A 823 17.33 25.92 42.35
C GLY A 823 16.15 26.12 41.41
N ARG A 824 16.23 27.12 40.52
CA ARG A 824 15.17 27.53 39.59
C ARG A 824 13.98 28.21 40.25
N ASP A 825 14.24 29.08 41.22
CA ASP A 825 13.22 29.88 41.89
C ASP A 825 12.85 31.16 41.12
N GLY A 826 13.45 31.36 39.94
CA GLY A 826 13.14 32.40 38.99
C GLY A 826 14.29 33.39 38.84
N LEU A 827 14.41 33.99 37.66
CA LEU A 827 15.53 34.87 37.31
C LEU A 827 15.63 36.10 38.22
N THR A 828 16.73 36.23 38.95
CA THR A 828 17.08 37.32 39.87
C THR A 828 18.45 37.94 39.56
N GLY A 829 18.85 38.96 40.32
CA GLY A 829 20.20 39.51 40.21
C GLY A 829 21.29 38.55 40.70
N ASP A 830 20.95 37.58 41.55
CA ASP A 830 21.91 36.63 42.09
C ASP A 830 22.34 35.61 41.03
N ASP A 831 21.47 35.31 40.06
CA ASP A 831 21.81 34.53 38.86
C ASP A 831 22.90 35.19 38.00
N ALA A 832 22.78 36.51 37.79
CA ALA A 832 23.79 37.27 37.06
C ALA A 832 25.15 37.25 37.79
N VAL A 833 25.13 37.28 39.13
CA VAL A 833 26.33 37.15 39.96
C VAL A 833 26.91 35.75 39.85
N GLU A 834 26.08 34.72 39.84
CA GLU A 834 26.53 33.33 39.76
C GLU A 834 27.16 33.02 38.40
N ILE A 835 26.61 33.54 37.29
CA ILE A 835 27.28 33.52 35.97
C ILE A 835 28.64 34.22 36.04
N GLN A 836 28.73 35.40 36.65
CA GLN A 836 30.02 36.11 36.79
C GLN A 836 31.04 35.30 37.60
N ARG A 837 30.61 34.61 38.66
CA ARG A 837 31.47 33.75 39.49
C ARG A 837 31.97 32.53 38.73
N PHE A 838 31.13 31.94 37.90
CA PHE A 838 31.51 30.85 36.99
C PHE A 838 32.60 31.31 36.01
N LEU A 839 32.45 32.49 35.40
CA LEU A 839 33.43 33.02 34.43
C LEU A 839 34.81 33.30 35.02
N ILE A 840 34.91 33.60 36.31
CA ILE A 840 36.18 33.84 37.01
C ILE A 840 36.70 32.61 37.78
N GLY A 841 36.06 31.45 37.61
CA GLY A 841 36.49 30.18 38.22
C GLY A 841 36.30 30.13 39.74
N LEU A 842 35.35 30.90 40.29
CA LEU A 842 34.96 30.77 41.70
C LEU A 842 33.89 29.68 41.91
N THR A 843 33.22 29.25 40.85
CA THR A 843 32.30 28.09 40.82
C THR A 843 32.53 27.29 39.53
N ASP A 844 32.52 25.96 39.63
CA ASP A 844 32.82 25.05 38.49
C ASP A 844 31.53 24.51 37.83
N LYS A 845 30.37 24.82 38.41
CA LYS A 845 29.04 24.41 37.95
C LYS A 845 27.96 25.28 38.58
N PHE A 846 26.84 25.45 37.88
CA PHE A 846 25.62 26.08 38.38
C PHE A 846 24.83 25.14 39.30
N GLU A 847 24.07 25.69 40.26
CA GLU A 847 23.35 24.94 41.31
C GLU A 847 22.16 24.13 40.81
#